data_AF-A0A2H5FHB8-F1
#
_entry.id   AF-A0A2H5FHB8-F1
#
_cell.length_a   1.000
_cell.length_b   1.000
_cell.length_c   1.000
_cell.angle_alpha   90.00
_cell.angle_beta   90.00
_cell.angle_gamma   90.00
#
_symmetry.space_group_name_H-M   'P 1'
#
loop_
_entity.id
_entity.type
_entity.pdbx_description
1 polymer ?
#
loop_
_entity_poly.entity_id
_entity_poly.type
_entity_poly.pdbx_seq_one_letter_code
_entity_poly.pdbx_strand_id
1 'polypeptide(L)'
;MFEFFKKLISDYFQSTLPEIEEARIAKNEEVDFIEDFEKQERKESTVPVKQKKIINETEKTTKKEHQTLETLEKPEKLKKPKMNLFKTSDKTVRKFRFARMGETDTHDKSLLPASKFVSGRSISLKEIPFETTRSELIQIYLLSISQCIKANKLKELSPQALAGHYLFIKSLAAVAQNLTEKSQLLALEKPLGNYLKSKESTTWSIVNDYTRDSEFPIVQWLKNQSSNSNFMVSFIIDNNKGTLTRNQNAFIQQFKDSPAFFFPNPIYMSWITHGYEKDSNINPMYNISKKTHYYHATITDNLLLRTQPKQVTFAPKHYYEKGKGTVDTDFRYTMHQSNLLRIQGRTLLFTDDSEELIAVKVQKKGEPKANLTEEFQMADYLQKHKNRLDLQSQLPSPLGQYSVKRTEILEKCIKSPHYRQFVDLIGDTRDLEVYVYKAPVSYFTYLHDEHQSFSDFTASVKRNIHDLFVLLREGIVFSQLADIFHTHSEEDGRLDKGRYQALVQLLSVFQSQLGRLDKWQKAVEFVNLRASGIADLGDSLPITSLLTGSEYTRKYFSELLTGGYHQTFFDSSTGSASSLYTGKRKLFGNYLYLNTIAEYLLVIQLVLGSYGDKVTRKIDEPSNKQYMWQQLAELMFDSCAEAVTLMTGIPHSRALTLLNQRAKIDNHLQQTQFWMTPDYADLGESEMRMQQYVLYPGEAGYEINSEIIPGIGLSVDGVNQDLGGYNQELPLREFEKLLYATVTLIEGTTQLDKEFFKQIEQTEALIMSNCSAEDCYQAAAKLLDMARPECHFQKRLALSYYEEIKLKYPSSLQTDIDKRFEKVEKHFAVKTIQSFWRNYQTHKTLGSEEHAPSPGDSIVQKHPLTA
;
A
#
# COMPACT_ATOMS: atom_id res chain seq x y z
N MET A 1 4.44 21.17 -23.91
CA MET A 1 3.32 20.91 -22.99
C MET A 1 3.19 19.41 -22.70
N PHE A 2 3.28 18.56 -23.72
CA PHE A 2 3.33 17.10 -23.62
C PHE A 2 4.49 16.57 -22.73
N GLU A 3 5.74 16.94 -23.03
CA GLU A 3 6.92 16.61 -22.19
C GLU A 3 6.81 17.16 -20.75
N PHE A 4 6.10 18.27 -20.58
CA PHE A 4 5.87 18.85 -19.26
C PHE A 4 4.87 18.00 -18.44
N PHE A 5 3.80 17.48 -19.05
CA PHE A 5 2.87 16.59 -18.36
C PHE A 5 3.48 15.20 -18.10
N LYS A 6 4.27 14.64 -19.03
CA LYS A 6 5.02 13.39 -18.81
C LYS A 6 5.96 13.51 -17.61
N LYS A 7 6.75 14.59 -17.58
CA LYS A 7 7.65 14.88 -16.46
C LYS A 7 6.90 15.12 -15.16
N LEU A 8 5.80 15.88 -15.17
CA LEU A 8 4.96 16.12 -13.99
C LEU A 8 4.35 14.82 -13.44
N ILE A 9 3.92 13.91 -14.30
CA ILE A 9 3.38 12.60 -13.91
C ILE A 9 4.49 11.70 -13.35
N SER A 10 5.64 11.59 -14.03
CA SER A 10 6.78 10.81 -13.51
C SER A 10 7.29 11.36 -12.16
N ASP A 11 7.39 12.69 -12.03
CA ASP A 11 7.81 13.36 -10.81
C ASP A 11 6.77 13.20 -9.68
N TYR A 12 5.47 13.18 -10.01
CA TYR A 12 4.37 13.01 -9.04
C TYR A 12 4.20 11.54 -8.58
N PHE A 13 4.46 10.55 -9.45
CA PHE A 13 4.28 9.13 -9.13
C PHE A 13 5.53 8.39 -8.65
N GLN A 14 6.72 9.01 -8.72
CA GLN A 14 7.99 8.39 -8.32
C GLN A 14 8.22 6.98 -8.93
N SER A 15 7.64 6.70 -10.10
CA SER A 15 7.98 5.54 -10.91
C SER A 15 9.08 5.94 -11.88
N THR A 16 10.27 5.38 -11.72
CA THR A 16 11.28 5.38 -12.78
C THR A 16 10.79 4.48 -13.89
N LEU A 17 10.72 5.01 -15.12
CA LEU A 17 10.70 4.18 -16.33
C LEU A 17 11.86 3.17 -16.22
N PRO A 18 11.64 1.87 -16.51
CA PRO A 18 12.76 0.95 -16.68
C PRO A 18 13.51 1.36 -17.96
N GLU A 19 14.72 1.91 -17.80
CA GLU A 19 15.69 1.95 -18.89
C GLU A 19 16.13 0.50 -19.15
N ILE A 20 15.63 -0.09 -20.24
CA ILE A 20 16.14 -1.35 -20.77
C ILE A 20 17.50 -1.04 -21.39
N GLU A 21 18.59 -1.45 -20.73
CA GLU A 21 19.91 -1.50 -21.37
C GLU A 21 19.84 -2.48 -22.56
N GLU A 22 19.97 -1.94 -23.78
CA GLU A 22 20.23 -2.74 -24.98
C GLU A 22 21.57 -3.45 -24.84
N ALA A 23 21.55 -4.71 -24.41
CA ALA A 23 22.69 -5.60 -24.49
C ALA A 23 23.05 -5.85 -25.97
N ARG A 24 24.01 -5.09 -26.50
CA ARG A 24 24.66 -5.42 -27.76
C ARG A 24 25.56 -6.64 -27.56
N ILE A 25 25.10 -7.75 -28.12
CA ILE A 25 25.84 -8.99 -28.31
C ILE A 25 27.10 -8.69 -29.17
N ALA A 26 28.28 -8.79 -28.55
CA ALA A 26 29.54 -8.94 -29.27
C ALA A 26 29.89 -10.43 -29.33
N LYS A 27 30.13 -10.92 -30.55
CA LYS A 27 30.53 -12.30 -30.86
C LYS A 27 31.92 -12.63 -30.30
N ASN A 28 32.07 -13.89 -29.90
CA ASN A 28 33.29 -14.61 -29.52
C ASN A 28 34.48 -14.38 -30.47
N GLU A 29 35.73 -14.37 -29.96
CA GLU A 29 36.69 -15.50 -30.02
C GLU A 29 38.07 -15.18 -29.40
N GLU A 30 38.63 -16.22 -28.73
CA GLU A 30 40.06 -16.59 -28.51
C GLU A 30 40.99 -15.84 -27.50
N VAL A 31 41.01 -16.35 -26.26
CA VAL A 31 42.05 -17.22 -25.62
C VAL A 31 43.57 -16.97 -25.83
N ASP A 32 44.25 -16.86 -24.66
CA ASP A 32 45.63 -17.25 -24.24
C ASP A 32 46.88 -16.32 -24.26
N PHE A 33 47.37 -16.10 -23.01
CA PHE A 33 48.74 -16.11 -22.43
C PHE A 33 49.99 -15.59 -23.18
N ILE A 34 50.80 -14.72 -22.52
CA ILE A 34 52.19 -14.93 -22.01
C ILE A 34 52.83 -13.60 -21.53
N GLU A 35 53.73 -13.76 -20.56
CA GLU A 35 54.55 -12.82 -19.76
C GLU A 35 55.58 -11.93 -20.52
N ASP A 36 55.88 -10.80 -19.88
CA ASP A 36 57.20 -10.17 -19.62
C ASP A 36 58.15 -9.56 -20.68
N PHE A 37 58.68 -8.38 -20.28
CA PHE A 37 60.01 -7.77 -20.53
C PHE A 37 60.35 -7.06 -21.88
N GLU A 38 60.36 -5.71 -21.91
CA GLU A 38 61.55 -4.82 -21.68
C GLU A 38 61.39 -3.34 -22.14
N LYS A 39 61.58 -2.45 -21.16
CA LYS A 39 62.40 -1.20 -21.07
C LYS A 39 62.50 -0.10 -22.15
N GLN A 40 62.46 1.13 -21.58
CA GLN A 40 63.24 2.36 -21.84
C GLN A 40 62.89 3.13 -23.14
N GLU A 41 62.54 4.42 -23.11
CA GLU A 41 63.41 5.55 -22.76
C GLU A 41 62.65 6.85 -22.46
N ARG A 42 63.41 7.84 -22.01
CA ARG A 42 63.10 9.04 -21.24
C ARG A 42 62.93 10.31 -22.10
N LYS A 43 62.33 11.32 -21.44
CA LYS A 43 62.68 12.76 -21.41
C LYS A 43 62.02 13.76 -22.38
N GLU A 44 61.24 14.65 -21.75
CA GLU A 44 61.43 16.10 -21.66
C GLU A 44 61.97 16.85 -22.90
N SER A 45 61.25 17.88 -23.35
CA SER A 45 61.63 19.27 -23.02
C SER A 45 60.68 20.31 -23.62
N THR A 46 60.31 21.24 -22.75
CA THR A 46 59.90 22.61 -23.04
C THR A 46 61.09 23.43 -23.54
N VAL A 47 60.86 24.41 -24.42
CA VAL A 47 61.27 25.85 -24.31
C VAL A 47 61.02 26.59 -25.64
N PRO A 48 60.68 27.90 -25.61
CA PRO A 48 60.10 28.67 -26.72
C PRO A 48 61.11 29.64 -27.36
N VAL A 49 60.70 30.45 -28.35
CA VAL A 49 61.02 31.90 -28.48
C VAL A 49 60.32 32.54 -29.69
N LYS A 50 59.90 33.79 -29.45
CA LYS A 50 59.29 34.80 -30.33
C LYS A 50 60.14 35.19 -31.55
N GLN A 51 59.49 35.65 -32.61
CA GLN A 51 59.82 36.93 -33.28
C GLN A 51 58.60 37.49 -34.06
N LYS A 52 58.61 38.81 -34.29
CA LYS A 52 57.47 39.73 -34.39
C LYS A 52 57.54 40.52 -35.72
N LYS A 53 56.37 40.79 -36.34
CA LYS A 53 56.00 41.90 -37.28
C LYS A 53 56.75 41.94 -38.63
N ILE A 54 56.16 42.35 -39.75
CA ILE A 54 55.48 43.64 -40.12
C ILE A 54 54.43 43.30 -41.23
N ILE A 55 53.21 43.86 -41.31
CA ILE A 55 52.82 45.14 -41.96
C ILE A 55 51.47 45.68 -41.40
N ASN A 56 51.41 47.02 -41.31
CA ASN A 56 50.43 48.01 -40.82
C ASN A 56 49.02 47.98 -41.48
N GLU A 57 47.91 48.28 -40.76
CA GLU A 57 47.22 49.60 -40.55
C GLU A 57 46.79 50.29 -41.85
N THR A 58 45.54 50.73 -42.05
CA THR A 58 44.73 51.73 -41.30
C THR A 58 43.28 51.60 -41.86
N GLU A 59 42.15 51.84 -41.19
CA GLU A 59 41.66 53.14 -40.72
C GLU A 59 40.32 52.96 -39.97
N LYS A 60 40.15 53.70 -38.87
CA LYS A 60 38.87 53.95 -38.18
C LYS A 60 38.17 55.16 -38.81
N THR A 61 36.84 55.19 -38.66
CA THR A 61 35.97 56.37 -38.47
C THR A 61 35.78 57.38 -39.61
N THR A 62 34.57 57.39 -40.17
CA THR A 62 33.67 58.54 -40.42
C THR A 62 32.38 57.93 -41.02
N LYS A 63 31.16 58.11 -40.51
CA LYS A 63 30.42 59.34 -40.29
C LYS A 63 29.29 59.12 -39.28
N LYS A 64 29.08 60.11 -38.42
CA LYS A 64 27.85 60.39 -37.71
C LYS A 64 27.07 61.46 -38.52
N GLU A 65 25.75 61.36 -38.48
CA GLU A 65 24.74 62.43 -38.66
C GLU A 65 24.25 62.82 -40.09
N HIS A 66 22.93 63.10 -40.14
CA HIS A 66 22.00 63.42 -41.26
C HIS A 66 21.39 62.17 -41.96
N GLN A 67 20.07 61.91 -42.05
CA GLN A 67 18.77 62.61 -41.88
C GLN A 67 17.74 61.53 -41.44
N THR A 68 16.84 61.67 -40.45
CA THR A 68 15.52 62.35 -40.41
C THR A 68 14.57 62.17 -41.62
N LEU A 69 13.36 61.65 -41.31
CA LEU A 69 12.08 61.62 -42.05
C LEU A 69 11.95 60.72 -43.32
N GLU A 70 11.21 59.61 -43.17
CA GLU A 70 9.98 59.23 -43.91
C GLU A 70 9.44 57.92 -43.28
N THR A 71 8.37 57.94 -42.45
CA THR A 71 6.97 57.57 -42.80
C THR A 71 6.87 56.42 -43.83
N LEU A 72 6.12 55.33 -43.66
CA LEU A 72 4.90 55.04 -42.91
C LEU A 72 4.63 53.51 -42.99
N GLU A 73 3.78 53.01 -42.08
CA GLU A 73 3.03 51.73 -42.08
C GLU A 73 3.45 50.59 -41.10
N LYS A 74 2.54 50.43 -40.12
CA LYS A 74 2.41 49.57 -38.93
C LYS A 74 1.99 48.12 -39.30
N PRO A 75 1.92 47.11 -38.38
CA PRO A 75 1.67 47.22 -36.93
C PRO A 75 2.54 46.40 -35.97
N GLU A 76 2.58 46.89 -34.73
CA GLU A 76 3.34 46.39 -33.58
C GLU A 76 2.88 45.00 -33.10
N LYS A 77 3.85 44.08 -32.99
CA LYS A 77 3.71 42.87 -32.17
C LYS A 77 3.81 43.26 -30.69
N LEU A 78 2.74 42.98 -29.94
CA LEU A 78 2.73 43.06 -28.47
C LEU A 78 3.94 42.35 -27.88
N LYS A 79 4.76 43.09 -27.12
CA LYS A 79 5.79 42.55 -26.24
C LYS A 79 5.11 41.70 -25.16
N LYS A 80 5.34 40.39 -25.18
CA LYS A 80 5.04 39.50 -24.05
C LYS A 80 5.84 39.99 -22.83
N PRO A 81 5.21 40.32 -21.69
CA PRO A 81 5.93 40.57 -20.47
C PRO A 81 6.59 39.26 -20.02
N LYS A 82 7.92 39.24 -19.90
CA LYS A 82 8.63 38.19 -19.18
C LYS A 82 8.33 38.36 -17.69
N MET A 83 7.24 37.78 -17.21
CA MET A 83 7.03 37.53 -15.79
C MET A 83 8.04 36.46 -15.35
N ASN A 84 9.19 36.90 -14.85
CA ASN A 84 10.04 36.09 -13.99
C ASN A 84 9.36 35.97 -12.62
N LEU A 85 8.34 35.11 -12.51
CA LEU A 85 8.05 34.43 -11.25
C LEU A 85 9.02 33.27 -11.13
N PHE A 86 9.47 32.96 -9.91
CA PHE A 86 10.48 31.95 -9.56
C PHE A 86 11.95 32.43 -9.58
N LYS A 87 12.25 33.36 -8.68
CA LYS A 87 13.45 33.25 -7.84
C LYS A 87 13.07 33.55 -6.39
N THR A 88 12.40 32.60 -5.75
CA THR A 88 12.47 32.49 -4.29
C THR A 88 13.78 31.77 -3.96
N SER A 89 14.66 32.48 -3.26
CA SER A 89 15.87 31.93 -2.67
C SER A 89 15.51 31.14 -1.42
N ASP A 90 14.86 29.99 -1.58
CA ASP A 90 14.83 28.96 -0.55
C ASP A 90 15.70 27.81 -1.03
N LYS A 91 16.76 27.50 -0.29
CA LYS A 91 17.47 26.22 -0.41
C LYS A 91 16.50 25.12 0.03
N THR A 92 15.53 24.78 -0.82
CA THR A 92 14.60 23.69 -0.60
C THR A 92 15.41 22.40 -0.56
N VAL A 93 15.51 21.79 0.63
CA VAL A 93 16.10 20.46 0.78
C VAL A 93 15.27 19.51 -0.07
N ARG A 94 15.88 18.90 -1.08
CA ARG A 94 15.19 17.97 -1.97
C ARG A 94 14.71 16.77 -1.15
N LYS A 95 13.40 16.51 -1.14
CA LYS A 95 12.80 15.31 -0.56
C LYS A 95 12.97 14.14 -1.53
N PHE A 96 13.75 13.13 -1.15
CA PHE A 96 13.97 11.92 -1.96
C PHE A 96 14.42 10.75 -1.08
N ARG A 97 14.32 9.53 -1.63
CA ARG A 97 14.63 8.29 -0.91
C ARG A 97 15.90 7.63 -1.39
N PHE A 98 16.49 6.81 -0.53
CA PHE A 98 17.64 5.98 -0.89
C PHE A 98 17.27 4.55 -1.29
N ALA A 99 16.01 4.12 -1.14
CA ALA A 99 15.51 2.88 -1.72
C ALA A 99 14.86 3.11 -3.10
N ARG A 100 15.11 2.19 -4.03
CA ARG A 100 14.41 2.08 -5.32
C ARG A 100 13.74 0.72 -5.41
N MET A 101 12.47 0.71 -5.81
CA MET A 101 11.70 -0.51 -6.02
C MET A 101 11.70 -0.85 -7.52
N GLY A 102 12.03 -2.10 -7.84
CA GLY A 102 12.01 -2.68 -9.19
C GLY A 102 11.42 -4.08 -9.14
N GLU A 103 11.78 -4.91 -10.12
CA GLU A 103 11.27 -6.28 -10.28
C GLU A 103 12.43 -7.27 -10.52
N THR A 104 12.22 -8.54 -10.18
CA THR A 104 13.14 -9.65 -10.48
C THR A 104 12.34 -10.87 -10.95
N ASP A 105 12.97 -11.78 -11.70
CA ASP A 105 12.33 -12.99 -12.19
C ASP A 105 11.70 -13.88 -11.10
N THR A 106 12.34 -13.99 -9.94
CA THR A 106 11.87 -14.87 -8.85
C THR A 106 12.53 -14.54 -7.51
N HIS A 107 11.76 -14.69 -6.43
CA HIS A 107 12.25 -14.73 -5.05
C HIS A 107 12.69 -16.14 -4.60
N ASP A 108 12.40 -17.18 -5.37
CA ASP A 108 12.76 -18.58 -5.07
C ASP A 108 14.26 -18.84 -5.35
N LYS A 109 15.11 -18.01 -4.77
CA LYS A 109 16.57 -18.11 -4.79
C LYS A 109 17.02 -18.53 -3.40
N SER A 110 17.81 -19.60 -3.33
CA SER A 110 18.40 -20.10 -2.08
C SER A 110 17.38 -20.56 -1.01
N LEU A 111 16.14 -20.84 -1.39
CA LEU A 111 15.16 -21.51 -0.53
C LEU A 111 15.43 -23.02 -0.48
N LEU A 112 15.01 -23.68 0.60
CA LEU A 112 15.08 -25.13 0.69
C LEU A 112 14.16 -25.80 -0.36
N PRO A 113 14.45 -27.05 -0.76
CA PRO A 113 13.61 -27.80 -1.69
C PRO A 113 12.16 -27.87 -1.20
N ALA A 114 11.22 -27.63 -2.12
CA ALA A 114 9.79 -27.67 -1.84
C ALA A 114 9.34 -29.11 -1.52
N SER A 115 9.38 -29.46 -0.23
CA SER A 115 9.05 -30.80 0.26
C SER A 115 8.40 -30.75 1.64
N LYS A 116 7.50 -31.70 1.91
CA LYS A 116 6.88 -31.90 3.22
C LYS A 116 7.18 -33.30 3.72
N PHE A 117 7.67 -33.41 4.95
CA PHE A 117 7.87 -34.69 5.60
C PHE A 117 6.58 -35.13 6.30
N VAL A 118 6.04 -36.29 5.93
CA VAL A 118 4.82 -36.88 6.50
C VAL A 118 5.07 -38.36 6.76
N SER A 119 4.96 -38.78 8.03
CA SER A 119 5.09 -40.18 8.45
C SER A 119 6.34 -40.90 7.91
N GLY A 120 7.51 -40.25 7.99
CA GLY A 120 8.77 -40.84 7.53
C GLY A 120 9.07 -40.64 6.04
N ARG A 121 8.15 -40.04 5.26
CA ARG A 121 8.29 -39.88 3.80
C ARG A 121 8.37 -38.40 3.42
N SER A 122 9.28 -38.08 2.51
CA SER A 122 9.37 -36.74 1.90
C SER A 122 8.44 -36.69 0.68
N ILE A 123 7.45 -35.80 0.71
CA ILE A 123 6.50 -35.55 -0.37
C ILE A 123 6.94 -34.29 -1.10
N SER A 124 7.18 -34.38 -2.40
CA SER A 124 7.50 -33.22 -3.24
C SER A 124 6.27 -32.31 -3.39
N LEU A 125 6.47 -31.00 -3.20
CA LEU A 125 5.45 -29.97 -3.38
C LEU A 125 5.65 -29.31 -4.75
N LYS A 126 4.57 -29.24 -5.55
CA LYS A 126 4.60 -28.70 -6.90
C LYS A 126 3.67 -27.51 -7.04
N GLU A 127 4.11 -26.53 -7.83
CA GLU A 127 3.30 -25.38 -8.23
C GLU A 127 2.26 -25.78 -9.27
N ILE A 128 1.05 -25.27 -9.10
CA ILE A 128 0.08 -25.14 -10.18
C ILE A 128 0.30 -23.76 -10.82
N PRO A 129 0.71 -23.67 -12.10
CA PRO A 129 1.05 -22.39 -12.72
C PRO A 129 -0.22 -21.56 -12.92
N PHE A 130 -0.32 -20.43 -12.23
CA PHE A 130 -1.53 -19.57 -12.20
C PHE A 130 -1.96 -19.13 -13.60
N GLU A 131 -1.08 -18.46 -14.34
CA GLU A 131 -1.43 -17.82 -15.62
C GLU A 131 -1.72 -18.84 -16.73
N THR A 132 -0.96 -19.94 -16.77
CA THR A 132 -1.19 -21.05 -17.72
C THR A 132 -2.55 -21.69 -17.45
N THR A 133 -2.84 -22.05 -16.19
CA THR A 133 -4.09 -22.71 -15.81
C THR A 133 -5.30 -21.79 -16.03
N ARG A 134 -5.18 -20.50 -15.69
CA ARG A 134 -6.21 -19.48 -15.96
C ARG A 134 -6.51 -19.37 -17.45
N SER A 135 -5.47 -19.31 -18.28
CA SER A 135 -5.60 -19.19 -19.73
C SER A 135 -6.24 -20.44 -20.36
N GLU A 136 -5.86 -21.63 -19.93
CA GLU A 136 -6.52 -22.89 -20.35
C GLU A 136 -8.02 -22.88 -20.04
N LEU A 137 -8.41 -22.42 -18.84
CA LEU A 137 -9.81 -22.33 -18.43
C LEU A 137 -10.61 -21.33 -19.30
N ILE A 138 -10.00 -20.22 -19.73
CA ILE A 138 -10.62 -19.34 -20.73
C ILE A 138 -10.83 -20.08 -22.05
N GLN A 139 -9.83 -20.83 -22.53
CA GLN A 139 -9.98 -21.55 -23.80
C GLN A 139 -11.09 -22.60 -23.74
N ILE A 140 -11.20 -23.34 -22.63
CA ILE A 140 -12.31 -24.26 -22.39
C ILE A 140 -13.65 -23.51 -22.42
N TYR A 141 -13.74 -22.37 -21.72
CA TYR A 141 -14.93 -21.53 -21.72
C TYR A 141 -15.33 -21.07 -23.14
N LEU A 142 -14.39 -20.57 -23.94
CA LEU A 142 -14.63 -20.13 -25.32
C LEU A 142 -15.09 -21.27 -26.23
N LEU A 143 -14.50 -22.47 -26.06
CA LEU A 143 -14.93 -23.68 -26.77
C LEU A 143 -16.37 -24.07 -26.39
N SER A 144 -16.71 -24.04 -25.10
CA SER A 144 -18.08 -24.30 -24.63
C SER A 144 -19.08 -23.29 -25.20
N ILE A 145 -18.72 -22.00 -25.28
CA ILE A 145 -19.57 -20.97 -25.89
C ILE A 145 -19.78 -21.27 -27.38
N SER A 146 -18.71 -21.59 -28.11
CA SER A 146 -18.78 -21.98 -29.52
C SER A 146 -19.72 -23.16 -29.75
N GLN A 147 -19.64 -24.19 -28.90
CA GLN A 147 -20.51 -25.36 -28.96
C GLN A 147 -21.98 -25.01 -28.67
N CYS A 148 -22.24 -24.17 -27.67
CA CYS A 148 -23.58 -23.69 -27.33
C CYS A 148 -24.23 -22.91 -28.49
N ILE A 149 -23.47 -22.03 -29.14
CA ILE A 149 -23.91 -21.28 -30.33
C ILE A 149 -24.23 -22.24 -31.48
N LYS A 150 -23.34 -23.20 -31.78
CA LYS A 150 -23.54 -24.20 -32.85
C LYS A 150 -24.75 -25.10 -32.59
N ALA A 151 -25.02 -25.41 -31.33
CA ALA A 151 -26.19 -26.20 -30.93
C ALA A 151 -27.49 -25.37 -30.87
N ASN A 152 -27.45 -24.06 -31.15
CA ASN A 152 -28.57 -23.13 -31.06
C ASN A 152 -29.25 -23.12 -29.68
N LYS A 153 -28.42 -23.21 -28.62
CA LYS A 153 -28.84 -23.32 -27.21
C LYS A 153 -28.80 -22.01 -26.44
N LEU A 154 -28.54 -20.88 -27.10
CA LEU A 154 -28.49 -19.57 -26.43
C LEU A 154 -29.79 -19.24 -25.68
N LYS A 155 -30.94 -19.72 -26.17
CA LYS A 155 -32.26 -19.58 -25.52
C LYS A 155 -32.39 -20.29 -24.17
N GLU A 156 -31.49 -21.22 -23.85
CA GLU A 156 -31.49 -21.95 -22.58
C GLU A 156 -30.78 -21.15 -21.47
N LEU A 157 -30.06 -20.09 -21.82
CA LEU A 157 -29.33 -19.23 -20.88
C LEU A 157 -30.18 -18.05 -20.43
N SER A 158 -30.01 -17.64 -19.18
CA SER A 158 -30.69 -16.44 -18.67
C SER A 158 -30.18 -15.17 -19.37
N PRO A 159 -31.01 -14.11 -19.49
CA PRO A 159 -30.58 -12.85 -20.11
C PRO A 159 -29.35 -12.23 -19.44
N GLN A 160 -29.24 -12.37 -18.10
CA GLN A 160 -28.09 -11.89 -17.33
C GLN A 160 -26.82 -12.67 -17.65
N ALA A 161 -26.89 -14.00 -17.78
CA ALA A 161 -25.75 -14.83 -18.16
C ALA A 161 -25.30 -14.52 -19.60
N LEU A 162 -26.25 -14.37 -20.54
CA LEU A 162 -25.98 -13.95 -21.91
C LEU A 162 -25.28 -12.59 -21.98
N ALA A 163 -25.75 -11.61 -21.20
CA ALA A 163 -25.10 -10.30 -21.08
C ALA A 163 -23.66 -10.42 -20.55
N GLY A 164 -23.45 -11.20 -19.48
CA GLY A 164 -22.13 -11.47 -18.92
C GLY A 164 -21.17 -12.11 -19.93
N HIS A 165 -21.61 -13.14 -20.65
CA HIS A 165 -20.83 -13.78 -21.71
C HIS A 165 -20.48 -12.82 -22.85
N TYR A 166 -21.45 -12.06 -23.35
CA TYR A 166 -21.28 -11.08 -24.41
C TYR A 166 -20.25 -10.01 -24.03
N LEU A 167 -20.43 -9.37 -22.87
CA LEU A 167 -19.56 -8.29 -22.39
C LEU A 167 -18.15 -8.79 -22.10
N PHE A 168 -18.02 -10.00 -21.55
CA PHE A 168 -16.71 -10.60 -21.31
C PHE A 168 -15.96 -10.89 -22.60
N ILE A 169 -16.59 -11.54 -23.60
CA ILE A 169 -15.94 -11.84 -24.88
C ILE A 169 -15.54 -10.53 -25.61
N LYS A 170 -16.38 -9.50 -25.54
CA LYS A 170 -16.05 -8.17 -26.09
C LYS A 170 -14.82 -7.55 -25.40
N SER A 171 -14.77 -7.64 -24.07
CA SER A 171 -13.62 -7.15 -23.30
C SER A 171 -12.35 -7.97 -23.58
N LEU A 172 -12.47 -9.29 -23.75
CA LEU A 172 -11.36 -10.16 -24.18
C LEU A 172 -10.84 -9.76 -25.56
N ALA A 173 -11.72 -9.47 -26.51
CA ALA A 173 -11.33 -9.03 -27.85
C ALA A 173 -10.55 -7.71 -27.80
N ALA A 174 -10.85 -6.82 -26.85
CA ALA A 174 -10.10 -5.59 -26.64
C ALA A 174 -8.65 -5.87 -26.20
N VAL A 175 -8.39 -6.89 -25.40
CA VAL A 175 -7.03 -7.22 -24.90
C VAL A 175 -6.34 -8.35 -25.66
N ALA A 176 -6.90 -8.81 -26.78
CA ALA A 176 -6.32 -9.86 -27.61
C ALA A 176 -4.91 -9.49 -28.09
N GLN A 177 -3.99 -10.46 -28.11
CA GLN A 177 -2.58 -10.20 -28.41
C GLN A 177 -2.31 -10.05 -29.91
N ASN A 178 -3.18 -10.64 -30.74
CA ASN A 178 -3.04 -10.60 -32.20
C ASN A 178 -4.39 -10.49 -32.90
N LEU A 179 -4.36 -10.12 -34.18
CA LEU A 179 -5.55 -9.88 -35.00
C LEU A 179 -6.39 -11.14 -35.22
N THR A 180 -5.76 -12.32 -35.30
CA THR A 180 -6.44 -13.60 -35.50
C THR A 180 -7.31 -13.94 -34.30
N GLU A 181 -6.74 -13.85 -33.10
CA GLU A 181 -7.45 -14.05 -31.83
C GLU A 181 -8.59 -13.03 -31.68
N LYS A 182 -8.32 -11.74 -31.92
CA LYS A 182 -9.34 -10.68 -31.90
C LYS A 182 -10.51 -11.02 -32.83
N SER A 183 -10.22 -11.44 -34.05
CA SER A 183 -11.24 -11.80 -35.05
C SER A 183 -12.06 -13.01 -34.64
N GLN A 184 -11.43 -14.03 -34.04
CA GLN A 184 -12.12 -15.21 -33.51
C GLN A 184 -13.08 -14.86 -32.36
N LEU A 185 -12.64 -14.01 -31.43
CA LEU A 185 -13.48 -13.54 -30.33
C LEU A 185 -14.66 -12.72 -30.82
N LEU A 186 -14.45 -11.80 -31.77
CA LEU A 186 -15.54 -11.01 -32.38
C LEU A 186 -16.53 -11.90 -33.15
N ALA A 187 -16.07 -12.98 -33.79
CA ALA A 187 -16.95 -13.94 -34.43
C ALA A 187 -17.83 -14.72 -33.42
N LEU A 188 -17.34 -14.96 -32.20
CA LEU A 188 -18.11 -15.57 -31.11
C LEU A 188 -19.06 -14.58 -30.42
N GLU A 189 -18.68 -13.31 -30.33
CA GLU A 189 -19.48 -12.22 -29.74
C GLU A 189 -20.74 -11.92 -30.56
N LYS A 190 -20.62 -11.91 -31.88
CA LYS A 190 -21.69 -11.46 -32.79
C LYS A 190 -23.01 -12.24 -32.65
N PRO A 191 -23.03 -13.59 -32.58
CA PRO A 191 -24.27 -14.35 -32.33
C PRO A 191 -24.96 -14.00 -31.01
N LEU A 192 -24.19 -13.78 -29.94
CA LEU A 192 -24.72 -13.40 -28.63
C LEU A 192 -25.38 -12.02 -28.69
N GLY A 193 -24.70 -11.04 -29.30
CA GLY A 193 -25.23 -9.69 -29.48
C GLY A 193 -26.50 -9.66 -30.34
N ASN A 194 -26.53 -10.42 -31.43
CA ASN A 194 -27.72 -10.55 -32.29
C ASN A 194 -28.90 -11.17 -31.53
N TYR A 195 -28.65 -12.19 -30.70
CA TYR A 195 -29.68 -12.80 -29.88
C TYR A 195 -30.23 -11.80 -28.86
N LEU A 196 -29.36 -11.15 -28.07
CA LEU A 196 -29.76 -10.14 -27.08
C LEU A 196 -30.58 -9.02 -27.74
N LYS A 197 -30.11 -8.48 -28.87
CA LYS A 197 -30.80 -7.40 -29.59
C LYS A 197 -32.19 -7.80 -30.09
N SER A 198 -32.37 -9.06 -30.51
CA SER A 198 -33.63 -9.51 -31.11
C SER A 198 -34.62 -10.11 -30.11
N LYS A 199 -34.15 -10.68 -29.00
CA LYS A 199 -34.97 -11.41 -28.02
C LYS A 199 -35.02 -10.75 -26.64
N GLU A 200 -34.01 -9.97 -26.27
CA GLU A 200 -33.84 -9.40 -24.93
C GLU A 200 -33.56 -7.89 -24.99
N SER A 201 -34.44 -7.13 -25.64
CA SER A 201 -34.22 -5.71 -25.99
C SER A 201 -33.88 -4.80 -24.80
N THR A 202 -34.53 -5.01 -23.64
CA THR A 202 -34.25 -4.25 -22.40
C THR A 202 -32.82 -4.49 -21.90
N THR A 203 -32.41 -5.76 -21.83
CA THR A 203 -31.05 -6.15 -21.43
C THR A 203 -30.03 -5.64 -22.43
N TRP A 204 -30.32 -5.74 -23.73
CA TRP A 204 -29.48 -5.22 -24.79
C TRP A 204 -29.23 -3.71 -24.66
N SER A 205 -30.25 -2.91 -24.32
CA SER A 205 -30.06 -1.47 -24.12
C SER A 205 -29.00 -1.17 -23.06
N ILE A 206 -29.11 -1.82 -21.90
CA ILE A 206 -28.17 -1.65 -20.77
C ILE A 206 -26.76 -2.10 -21.17
N VAL A 207 -26.66 -3.30 -21.77
CA VAL A 207 -25.39 -3.88 -22.23
C VAL A 207 -24.72 -2.96 -23.25
N ASN A 208 -25.48 -2.48 -24.22
CA ASN A 208 -24.98 -1.62 -25.29
C ASN A 208 -24.46 -0.28 -24.75
N ASP A 209 -25.10 0.29 -23.72
CA ASP A 209 -24.62 1.49 -23.05
C ASP A 209 -23.26 1.28 -22.38
N TYR A 210 -23.05 0.14 -21.69
CA TYR A 210 -21.72 -0.18 -21.16
C TYR A 210 -20.67 -0.29 -22.26
N THR A 211 -21.00 -0.91 -23.39
CA THR A 211 -20.05 -1.00 -24.52
C THR A 211 -19.78 0.34 -25.20
N ARG A 212 -20.67 1.32 -25.05
CA ARG A 212 -20.43 2.69 -25.52
C ARG A 212 -19.59 3.51 -24.56
N ASP A 213 -19.48 3.10 -23.31
CA ASP A 213 -18.78 3.84 -22.27
C ASP A 213 -17.37 3.31 -21.97
N SER A 214 -17.04 2.07 -22.35
CA SER A 214 -15.76 1.42 -22.03
C SER A 214 -15.36 0.37 -23.06
N GLU A 215 -14.04 0.18 -23.27
CA GLU A 215 -13.46 -0.98 -23.97
C GLU A 215 -13.44 -2.24 -23.09
N PHE A 216 -13.55 -2.07 -21.77
CA PHE A 216 -13.70 -3.16 -20.80
C PHE A 216 -15.11 -3.15 -20.16
N PRO A 217 -16.19 -3.24 -20.96
CA PRO A 217 -17.55 -3.04 -20.46
C PRO A 217 -18.00 -4.11 -19.44
N ILE A 218 -17.31 -5.25 -19.37
CA ILE A 218 -17.54 -6.25 -18.32
C ILE A 218 -17.25 -5.71 -16.91
N VAL A 219 -16.33 -4.75 -16.78
CA VAL A 219 -15.99 -4.12 -15.50
C VAL A 219 -17.21 -3.38 -14.95
N GLN A 220 -17.84 -2.53 -15.75
CA GLN A 220 -19.03 -1.77 -15.35
C GLN A 220 -20.23 -2.70 -15.07
N TRP A 221 -20.37 -3.77 -15.85
CA TRP A 221 -21.38 -4.79 -15.58
C TRP A 221 -21.21 -5.40 -14.20
N LEU A 222 -20.01 -5.91 -13.88
CA LEU A 222 -19.75 -6.58 -12.60
C LEU A 222 -19.70 -5.62 -11.40
N LYS A 223 -19.44 -4.32 -11.60
CA LYS A 223 -19.62 -3.30 -10.56
C LYS A 223 -21.06 -3.19 -10.08
N ASN A 224 -22.02 -3.40 -10.99
CA ASN A 224 -23.43 -3.11 -10.76
C ASN A 224 -24.28 -4.36 -10.50
N GLN A 225 -23.78 -5.56 -10.80
CA GLN A 225 -24.48 -6.80 -10.48
C GLN A 225 -24.45 -7.09 -8.97
N SER A 226 -25.62 -7.37 -8.40
CA SER A 226 -25.77 -7.78 -7.00
C SER A 226 -25.56 -9.28 -6.77
N SER A 227 -25.53 -10.09 -7.85
CA SER A 227 -25.42 -11.55 -7.73
C SER A 227 -23.97 -12.02 -7.86
N ASN A 228 -23.52 -12.82 -6.89
CA ASN A 228 -22.24 -13.56 -6.94
C ASN A 228 -22.33 -14.79 -7.87
N SER A 229 -23.09 -14.68 -8.96
CA SER A 229 -23.19 -15.73 -9.98
C SER A 229 -21.90 -15.76 -10.80
N ASN A 230 -21.11 -16.81 -10.58
CA ASN A 230 -19.96 -17.10 -11.43
C ASN A 230 -20.41 -17.77 -12.72
N PHE A 231 -20.95 -16.96 -13.64
CA PHE A 231 -21.46 -17.43 -14.92
C PHE A 231 -20.40 -18.20 -15.73
N MET A 232 -19.10 -17.93 -15.54
CA MET A 232 -18.04 -18.65 -16.26
C MET A 232 -17.89 -20.07 -15.73
N VAL A 233 -17.74 -20.23 -14.42
CA VAL A 233 -17.55 -21.54 -13.79
C VAL A 233 -18.79 -22.41 -13.97
N SER A 234 -19.98 -21.89 -13.71
CA SER A 234 -21.23 -22.62 -13.95
C SER A 234 -21.33 -23.09 -15.40
N PHE A 235 -21.03 -22.20 -16.35
CA PHE A 235 -21.12 -22.54 -17.76
C PHE A 235 -20.08 -23.59 -18.20
N ILE A 236 -18.85 -23.53 -17.68
CA ILE A 236 -17.82 -24.56 -17.90
C ILE A 236 -18.31 -25.91 -17.35
N ILE A 237 -18.82 -25.95 -16.12
CA ILE A 237 -19.27 -27.19 -15.48
C ILE A 237 -20.45 -27.81 -16.26
N ASP A 238 -21.41 -26.99 -16.69
CA ASP A 238 -22.63 -27.47 -17.34
C ASP A 238 -22.42 -27.89 -18.81
N ASN A 239 -21.46 -27.28 -19.51
CA ASN A 239 -21.31 -27.44 -20.97
C ASN A 239 -20.00 -28.09 -21.41
N ASN A 240 -19.01 -28.25 -20.54
CA ASN A 240 -17.81 -28.99 -20.87
C ASN A 240 -18.07 -30.50 -20.81
N LYS A 241 -18.06 -31.16 -21.98
CA LYS A 241 -18.19 -32.62 -22.07
C LYS A 241 -16.90 -33.37 -21.74
N GLY A 242 -15.77 -32.67 -21.62
CA GLY A 242 -14.47 -33.24 -21.24
C GLY A 242 -14.22 -33.17 -19.73
N THR A 243 -13.32 -34.02 -19.24
CA THR A 243 -12.89 -33.98 -17.84
C THR A 243 -11.89 -32.84 -17.62
N LEU A 244 -12.14 -31.97 -16.65
CA LEU A 244 -11.18 -30.95 -16.23
C LEU A 244 -9.93 -31.59 -15.62
N THR A 245 -8.76 -31.01 -15.90
CA THR A 245 -7.51 -31.46 -15.28
C THR A 245 -7.50 -31.17 -13.77
N ARG A 246 -6.63 -31.85 -13.02
CA ARG A 246 -6.48 -31.59 -11.57
C ARG A 246 -6.13 -30.13 -11.28
N ASN A 247 -5.27 -29.53 -12.10
CA ASN A 247 -4.86 -28.13 -11.97
C ASN A 247 -6.05 -27.19 -12.19
N GLN A 248 -6.84 -27.44 -13.23
CA GLN A 248 -8.04 -26.67 -13.55
C GLN A 248 -9.09 -26.76 -12.43
N ASN A 249 -9.32 -27.96 -11.88
CA ASN A 249 -10.22 -28.16 -10.74
C ASN A 249 -9.72 -27.42 -9.48
N ALA A 250 -8.42 -27.48 -9.18
CA ALA A 250 -7.84 -26.77 -8.05
C ALA A 250 -7.98 -25.24 -8.19
N PHE A 251 -7.78 -24.71 -9.41
CA PHE A 251 -7.98 -23.29 -9.71
C PHE A 251 -9.44 -22.86 -9.50
N ILE A 252 -10.39 -23.61 -10.07
CA ILE A 252 -11.83 -23.33 -9.87
C ILE A 252 -12.19 -23.42 -8.38
N GLN A 253 -11.67 -24.42 -7.66
CA GLN A 253 -11.97 -24.57 -6.23
C GLN A 253 -11.54 -23.35 -5.40
N GLN A 254 -10.38 -22.76 -5.71
CA GLN A 254 -9.87 -21.58 -5.02
C GLN A 254 -10.53 -20.27 -5.49
N PHE A 255 -10.91 -20.17 -6.76
CA PHE A 255 -11.39 -18.93 -7.39
C PHE A 255 -12.82 -19.04 -7.93
N LYS A 256 -13.70 -19.77 -7.23
CA LYS A 256 -15.10 -19.94 -7.64
C LYS A 256 -15.99 -18.73 -7.38
N ASP A 257 -15.61 -17.81 -6.52
CA ASP A 257 -16.53 -16.81 -5.98
C ASP A 257 -16.94 -15.72 -7.00
N SER A 258 -16.13 -15.51 -8.05
CA SER A 258 -16.38 -14.48 -9.06
C SER A 258 -15.82 -14.85 -10.43
N PRO A 259 -16.50 -14.50 -11.54
CA PRO A 259 -15.93 -14.68 -12.88
C PRO A 259 -14.71 -13.77 -13.10
N ALA A 260 -14.57 -12.67 -12.34
CA ALA A 260 -13.46 -11.74 -12.50
C ALA A 260 -12.10 -12.38 -12.25
N PHE A 261 -12.01 -13.43 -11.42
CA PHE A 261 -10.76 -14.14 -11.15
C PHE A 261 -10.15 -14.83 -12.36
N PHE A 262 -10.94 -15.02 -13.42
CA PHE A 262 -10.49 -15.60 -14.68
C PHE A 262 -10.00 -14.54 -15.66
N PHE A 263 -10.26 -13.26 -15.42
CA PHE A 263 -9.97 -12.21 -16.39
C PHE A 263 -8.46 -12.05 -16.63
N PRO A 264 -8.03 -11.66 -17.85
CA PRO A 264 -6.67 -11.21 -18.11
C PRO A 264 -6.30 -9.98 -17.26
N ASN A 265 -5.00 -9.74 -17.08
CA ASN A 265 -4.48 -8.73 -16.15
C ASN A 265 -5.09 -7.32 -16.32
N PRO A 266 -5.12 -6.69 -17.52
CA PRO A 266 -5.64 -5.32 -17.65
C PRO A 266 -7.10 -5.18 -17.20
N ILE A 267 -7.92 -6.18 -17.50
CA ILE A 267 -9.35 -6.20 -17.14
C ILE A 267 -9.50 -6.45 -15.64
N TYR A 268 -8.73 -7.39 -15.07
CA TYR A 268 -8.77 -7.66 -13.63
C TYR A 268 -8.34 -6.45 -12.80
N MET A 269 -7.22 -5.80 -13.16
CA MET A 269 -6.72 -4.61 -12.45
C MET A 269 -7.72 -3.44 -12.53
N SER A 270 -8.36 -3.27 -13.67
CA SER A 270 -9.44 -2.28 -13.84
C SER A 270 -10.66 -2.65 -12.97
N TRP A 271 -11.09 -3.91 -12.97
CA TRP A 271 -12.22 -4.36 -12.17
C TRP A 271 -12.00 -4.16 -10.66
N ILE A 272 -10.86 -4.60 -10.12
CA ILE A 272 -10.61 -4.50 -8.68
C ILE A 272 -10.54 -3.04 -8.22
N THR A 273 -9.93 -2.14 -9.00
CA THR A 273 -9.71 -0.74 -8.59
C THR A 273 -10.96 0.10 -8.74
N HIS A 274 -11.64 0.03 -9.90
CA HIS A 274 -12.93 0.70 -10.11
C HIS A 274 -14.04 0.10 -9.24
N GLY A 275 -13.86 -1.13 -8.74
CA GLY A 275 -14.73 -1.75 -7.75
C GLY A 275 -14.84 -1.02 -6.41
N TYR A 276 -13.93 -0.08 -6.11
CA TYR A 276 -13.97 0.79 -4.91
C TYR A 276 -14.67 2.14 -5.16
N GLU A 277 -15.10 2.44 -6.39
CA GLU A 277 -15.83 3.69 -6.67
C GLU A 277 -17.19 3.72 -5.95
N LYS A 278 -17.68 4.92 -5.64
CA LYS A 278 -18.92 5.13 -4.86
C LYS A 278 -20.17 4.47 -5.47
N ASP A 279 -20.20 4.33 -6.79
CA ASP A 279 -21.29 3.71 -7.55
C ASP A 279 -21.19 2.18 -7.64
N SER A 280 -20.14 1.58 -7.07
CA SER A 280 -19.93 0.12 -7.06
C SER A 280 -20.75 -0.56 -5.97
N ASN A 281 -21.51 -1.58 -6.36
CA ASN A 281 -22.28 -2.45 -5.47
C ASN A 281 -21.50 -3.69 -5.02
N ILE A 282 -20.22 -3.83 -5.41
CA ILE A 282 -19.41 -4.98 -5.02
C ILE A 282 -19.29 -4.98 -3.49
N ASN A 283 -19.59 -6.13 -2.89
CA ASN A 283 -19.28 -6.48 -1.50
C ASN A 283 -18.76 -7.93 -1.53
N PRO A 284 -17.51 -8.23 -1.13
CA PRO A 284 -16.89 -9.53 -1.30
C PRO A 284 -17.40 -10.57 -0.30
N MET A 285 -18.72 -10.76 -0.33
CA MET A 285 -19.48 -11.61 0.58
C MET A 285 -20.76 -12.11 -0.09
N TYR A 286 -21.18 -13.34 0.19
CA TYR A 286 -22.54 -13.82 -0.08
C TYR A 286 -23.01 -14.81 0.99
N ASN A 287 -24.33 -15.03 1.03
CA ASN A 287 -24.94 -16.05 1.85
C ASN A 287 -25.33 -17.27 0.98
N ILE A 288 -24.87 -18.47 1.36
CA ILE A 288 -25.35 -19.76 0.83
C ILE A 288 -25.80 -20.62 2.01
N SER A 289 -27.02 -21.15 1.96
CA SER A 289 -27.53 -22.14 2.92
C SER A 289 -27.31 -21.73 4.39
N LYS A 290 -27.62 -20.47 4.73
CA LYS A 290 -27.45 -19.83 6.06
C LYS A 290 -25.99 -19.59 6.51
N LYS A 291 -24.99 -19.81 5.65
CA LYS A 291 -23.60 -19.46 5.92
C LYS A 291 -23.18 -18.26 5.10
N THR A 292 -22.50 -17.32 5.75
CA THR A 292 -21.86 -16.18 5.10
C THR A 292 -20.46 -16.59 4.64
N HIS A 293 -20.20 -16.45 3.35
CA HIS A 293 -18.89 -16.66 2.74
C HIS A 293 -18.25 -15.32 2.44
N TYR A 294 -17.04 -15.11 2.95
CA TYR A 294 -16.23 -13.92 2.71
C TYR A 294 -15.08 -14.28 1.78
N TYR A 295 -14.78 -13.40 0.80
CA TYR A 295 -13.74 -13.66 -0.20
C TYR A 295 -12.86 -12.43 -0.48
N HIS A 296 -12.79 -11.45 0.45
CA HIS A 296 -11.89 -10.31 0.35
C HIS A 296 -10.41 -10.72 0.29
N ALA A 297 -10.01 -11.77 1.02
CA ALA A 297 -8.67 -12.33 0.92
C ALA A 297 -8.40 -12.94 -0.46
N THR A 298 -9.38 -13.64 -1.05
CA THR A 298 -9.29 -14.23 -2.39
C THR A 298 -9.03 -13.19 -3.47
N ILE A 299 -9.61 -11.99 -3.36
CA ILE A 299 -9.34 -10.86 -4.27
C ILE A 299 -7.87 -10.46 -4.21
N THR A 300 -7.31 -10.36 -2.99
CA THR A 300 -5.91 -10.00 -2.79
C THR A 300 -4.97 -11.11 -3.30
N ASP A 301 -5.32 -12.38 -3.06
CA ASP A 301 -4.50 -13.51 -3.51
C ASP A 301 -4.47 -13.62 -5.03
N ASN A 302 -5.63 -13.50 -5.70
CA ASN A 302 -5.69 -13.51 -7.16
C ASN A 302 -4.94 -12.32 -7.78
N LEU A 303 -4.96 -11.15 -7.13
CA LEU A 303 -4.14 -10.00 -7.51
C LEU A 303 -2.66 -10.33 -7.42
N LEU A 304 -2.19 -10.80 -6.25
CA LEU A 304 -0.77 -11.03 -6.00
C LEU A 304 -0.18 -12.10 -6.93
N LEU A 305 -0.90 -13.18 -7.21
CA LEU A 305 -0.46 -14.25 -8.13
C LEU A 305 -0.23 -13.79 -9.57
N ARG A 306 -0.66 -12.57 -9.93
CA ARG A 306 -0.42 -11.94 -11.25
C ARG A 306 0.80 -11.03 -11.27
N THR A 307 1.33 -10.69 -10.10
CA THR A 307 2.37 -9.66 -9.97
C THR A 307 3.75 -10.21 -10.24
N GLN A 308 4.63 -9.36 -10.77
CA GLN A 308 6.06 -9.67 -10.80
C GLN A 308 6.66 -9.58 -9.39
N PRO A 309 7.62 -10.44 -9.05
CA PRO A 309 8.35 -10.38 -7.77
C PRO A 309 9.07 -9.04 -7.60
N LYS A 310 8.78 -8.31 -6.52
CA LYS A 310 9.37 -6.99 -6.23
C LYS A 310 10.81 -7.11 -5.76
N GLN A 311 11.69 -6.28 -6.29
CA GLN A 311 13.06 -6.13 -5.80
C GLN A 311 13.26 -4.73 -5.21
N VAL A 312 14.06 -4.61 -4.15
CA VAL A 312 14.49 -3.32 -3.62
C VAL A 312 16.02 -3.21 -3.70
N THR A 313 16.49 -2.07 -4.17
CA THR A 313 17.91 -1.72 -4.20
C THR A 313 18.17 -0.46 -3.38
N PHE A 314 19.24 -0.49 -2.59
CA PHE A 314 19.64 0.63 -1.75
C PHE A 314 20.76 1.44 -2.40
N ALA A 315 20.67 2.77 -2.30
CA ALA A 315 21.79 3.64 -2.62
C ALA A 315 22.91 3.46 -1.58
N PRO A 316 24.19 3.68 -1.95
CA PRO A 316 25.31 3.49 -1.01
C PRO A 316 25.21 4.28 0.30
N LYS A 317 24.47 5.40 0.29
CA LYS A 317 24.24 6.26 1.47
C LYS A 317 23.13 5.76 2.40
N HIS A 318 22.45 4.68 2.06
CA HIS A 318 21.40 4.09 2.88
C HIS A 318 21.98 3.47 4.17
N TYR A 319 21.18 3.41 5.24
CA TYR A 319 21.59 2.87 6.53
C TYR A 319 22.19 1.46 6.43
N TYR A 320 21.49 0.53 5.76
CA TYR A 320 21.97 -0.86 5.63
C TYR A 320 23.08 -1.06 4.57
N GLU A 321 23.62 0.04 4.02
CA GLU A 321 24.78 0.04 3.13
C GLU A 321 25.97 0.73 3.82
N LYS A 322 26.48 1.84 3.28
CA LYS A 322 27.59 2.63 3.85
C LYS A 322 27.10 3.85 4.63
N GLY A 323 25.80 3.97 4.87
CA GLY A 323 25.17 5.12 5.51
C GLY A 323 25.25 5.14 7.04
N LYS A 324 25.68 4.05 7.68
CA LYS A 324 25.78 3.97 9.15
C LYS A 324 26.74 5.02 9.71
N GLY A 325 26.31 5.71 10.76
CA GLY A 325 27.15 6.62 11.53
C GLY A 325 28.22 5.89 12.35
N THR A 326 29.25 6.61 12.79
CA THR A 326 30.19 6.12 13.80
C THR A 326 29.62 6.31 15.19
N VAL A 327 29.88 5.38 16.10
CA VAL A 327 29.46 5.49 17.49
C VAL A 327 30.36 6.50 18.22
N ASP A 328 29.76 7.45 18.93
CA ASP A 328 30.49 8.30 19.88
C ASP A 328 30.75 7.51 21.18
N THR A 329 32.02 7.26 21.46
CA THR A 329 32.48 6.59 22.68
C THR A 329 33.27 7.53 23.58
N ASP A 330 33.35 8.83 23.28
CA ASP A 330 34.13 9.80 24.06
C ASP A 330 33.25 10.48 25.09
N PHE A 331 31.97 10.71 24.77
CA PHE A 331 31.00 11.22 25.74
C PHE A 331 30.74 10.21 26.87
N ARG A 332 30.75 10.69 28.12
CA ARG A 332 30.38 9.93 29.32
C ARG A 332 29.41 10.72 30.17
N TYR A 333 28.24 10.13 30.42
CA TYR A 333 27.27 10.65 31.37
C TYR A 333 27.56 10.14 32.78
N THR A 334 27.67 11.05 33.74
CA THR A 334 27.83 10.73 35.16
C THR A 334 26.45 10.60 35.82
N MET A 335 26.09 9.39 36.24
CA MET A 335 24.78 9.15 36.86
C MET A 335 24.73 9.68 38.30
N HIS A 336 23.76 10.56 38.58
CA HIS A 336 23.46 11.07 39.92
C HIS A 336 22.13 10.52 40.42
N GLN A 337 22.12 9.86 41.58
CA GLN A 337 20.91 9.28 42.17
C GLN A 337 19.85 10.35 42.49
N SER A 338 20.27 11.57 42.83
CA SER A 338 19.35 12.71 43.07
C SER A 338 18.51 13.07 41.86
N ASN A 339 19.01 12.78 40.66
CA ASN A 339 18.37 13.18 39.40
C ASN A 339 17.56 12.03 38.79
N LEU A 340 17.61 10.82 39.37
CA LEU A 340 16.87 9.67 38.88
C LEU A 340 15.37 9.89 39.11
N LEU A 341 14.62 10.07 38.02
CA LEU A 341 13.18 10.27 38.04
C LEU A 341 12.45 8.94 38.29
N ARG A 342 12.72 7.93 37.45
CA ARG A 342 12.12 6.59 37.54
C ARG A 342 12.89 5.57 36.69
N ILE A 343 12.51 4.31 36.84
CA ILE A 343 12.97 3.20 35.98
C ILE A 343 11.80 2.79 35.08
N GLN A 344 12.08 2.59 33.79
CA GLN A 344 11.11 2.07 32.82
C GLN A 344 11.72 0.85 32.11
N GLY A 345 11.28 -0.35 32.50
CA GLY A 345 11.90 -1.61 32.09
C GLY A 345 13.37 -1.65 32.52
N ARG A 346 14.28 -1.67 31.55
CA ARG A 346 15.74 -1.64 31.74
C ARG A 346 16.39 -0.29 31.48
N THR A 347 15.59 0.78 31.40
CA THR A 347 16.06 2.14 31.13
C THR A 347 15.91 3.01 32.37
N LEU A 348 17.01 3.63 32.79
CA LEU A 348 17.03 4.61 33.88
C LEU A 348 16.78 6.01 33.30
N LEU A 349 15.81 6.76 33.84
CA LEU A 349 15.45 8.10 33.37
C LEU A 349 15.91 9.16 34.36
N PHE A 350 16.72 10.10 33.90
CA PHE A 350 17.26 11.20 34.70
C PHE A 350 16.69 12.54 34.24
N THR A 351 16.41 13.39 35.20
CA THR A 351 16.12 14.81 34.96
C THR A 351 17.39 15.52 34.51
N ASP A 352 17.23 16.44 33.56
CA ASP A 352 18.25 17.35 33.07
C ASP A 352 17.79 18.79 33.36
N ASP A 353 18.70 19.77 33.27
CA ASP A 353 18.35 21.19 33.44
C ASP A 353 17.52 21.74 32.26
N SER A 354 17.26 20.89 31.26
CA SER A 354 16.32 21.13 30.16
C SER A 354 15.00 20.41 30.40
N GLU A 355 13.94 20.78 29.68
CA GLU A 355 12.65 20.07 29.73
C GLU A 355 12.69 18.64 29.12
N GLU A 356 13.87 18.15 28.74
CA GLU A 356 14.10 16.81 28.21
C GLU A 356 14.70 15.88 29.29
N LEU A 357 14.66 14.57 29.03
CA LEU A 357 15.22 13.56 29.93
C LEU A 357 16.45 12.90 29.33
N ILE A 358 17.40 12.55 30.19
CA ILE A 358 18.54 11.69 29.84
C ILE A 358 18.18 10.26 30.20
N ALA A 359 18.20 9.37 29.21
CA ALA A 359 17.92 7.96 29.37
C ALA A 359 19.21 7.14 29.27
N VAL A 360 19.38 6.21 30.21
CA VAL A 360 20.47 5.22 30.20
C VAL A 360 19.84 3.84 30.03
N LYS A 361 19.87 3.31 28.80
CA LYS A 361 19.37 1.96 28.45
C LYS A 361 20.47 0.95 28.71
N VAL A 362 20.21 0.01 29.62
CA VAL A 362 21.20 -0.98 30.08
C VAL A 362 21.02 -2.29 29.33
N GLN A 363 22.13 -2.93 28.96
CA GLN A 363 22.14 -4.24 28.30
C GLN A 363 21.33 -5.29 29.08
N LYS A 364 20.37 -5.93 28.39
CA LYS A 364 19.53 -6.98 28.98
C LYS A 364 20.23 -8.34 29.02
N LYS A 365 19.71 -9.25 29.83
CA LYS A 365 20.18 -10.64 29.88
C LYS A 365 20.09 -11.30 28.50
N GLY A 366 21.20 -11.88 28.04
CA GLY A 366 21.29 -12.57 26.75
C GLY A 366 21.32 -11.68 25.51
N GLU A 367 21.32 -10.34 25.65
CA GLU A 367 21.42 -9.43 24.51
C GLU A 367 22.86 -9.18 24.09
N PRO A 368 23.19 -9.24 22.79
CA PRO A 368 24.50 -8.89 22.29
C PRO A 368 24.71 -7.37 22.27
N LYS A 369 25.96 -6.92 22.49
CA LYS A 369 26.37 -5.51 22.41
C LYS A 369 25.92 -4.81 21.11
N ALA A 370 25.93 -5.56 20.01
CA ALA A 370 25.56 -5.05 18.69
C ALA A 370 24.17 -4.39 18.66
N ASN A 371 23.21 -4.87 19.46
CA ASN A 371 21.85 -4.31 19.47
C ASN A 371 21.81 -2.85 19.94
N LEU A 372 22.52 -2.52 21.03
CA LEU A 372 22.62 -1.15 21.53
C LEU A 372 23.40 -0.25 20.56
N THR A 373 24.37 -0.83 19.83
CA THR A 373 25.12 -0.12 18.78
C THR A 373 24.23 0.22 17.59
N GLU A 374 23.42 -0.72 17.12
CA GLU A 374 22.46 -0.50 16.02
C GLU A 374 21.42 0.55 16.39
N GLU A 375 20.91 0.56 17.63
CA GLU A 375 19.96 1.58 18.07
C GLU A 375 20.58 3.00 18.06
N PHE A 376 21.81 3.15 18.54
CA PHE A 376 22.56 4.41 18.46
C PHE A 376 22.71 4.87 17.00
N GLN A 377 23.20 3.98 16.13
CA GLN A 377 23.49 4.32 14.74
C GLN A 377 22.21 4.64 13.94
N MET A 378 21.11 3.94 14.21
CA MET A 378 19.82 4.22 13.58
C MET A 378 19.28 5.58 14.04
N ALA A 379 19.36 5.90 15.33
CA ALA A 379 18.94 7.21 15.84
C ALA A 379 19.74 8.34 15.17
N ASP A 380 21.07 8.22 15.09
CA ASP A 380 21.94 9.20 14.40
C ASP A 380 21.57 9.35 12.91
N TYR A 381 21.41 8.22 12.21
CA TYR A 381 21.02 8.22 10.80
C TYR A 381 19.68 8.94 10.57
N LEU A 382 18.65 8.63 11.37
CA LEU A 382 17.34 9.24 11.24
C LEU A 382 17.35 10.72 11.62
N GLN A 383 18.10 11.13 12.63
CA GLN A 383 18.27 12.55 12.95
C GLN A 383 18.92 13.32 11.80
N LYS A 384 20.01 12.80 11.25
CA LYS A 384 20.72 13.39 10.10
C LYS A 384 19.85 13.51 8.86
N HIS A 385 18.91 12.59 8.67
CA HIS A 385 18.04 12.53 7.50
C HIS A 385 16.58 12.97 7.75
N LYS A 386 16.25 13.46 8.95
CA LYS A 386 14.90 13.90 9.33
C LYS A 386 14.28 14.86 8.30
N ASN A 387 15.01 15.90 7.91
CA ASN A 387 14.53 16.90 6.94
C ASN A 387 14.41 16.36 5.50
N ARG A 388 15.26 15.39 5.11
CA ARG A 388 15.20 14.76 3.79
C ARG A 388 13.96 13.89 3.65
N LEU A 389 13.66 13.14 4.72
CA LEU A 389 12.56 12.17 4.78
C LEU A 389 11.24 12.81 5.23
N ASP A 390 11.27 14.04 5.74
CA ASP A 390 10.11 14.73 6.30
C ASP A 390 9.55 14.04 7.56
N LEU A 391 10.41 13.42 8.37
CA LEU A 391 9.99 12.69 9.57
C LEU A 391 9.40 13.65 10.60
N GLN A 392 8.22 13.28 11.11
CA GLN A 392 7.45 14.11 12.04
C GLN A 392 7.78 13.79 13.51
N SER A 393 8.30 12.59 13.79
CA SER A 393 8.71 12.15 15.13
C SER A 393 9.71 13.11 15.78
N GLN A 394 9.57 13.32 17.09
CA GLN A 394 10.62 13.90 17.92
C GLN A 394 11.60 12.79 18.29
N LEU A 395 12.57 12.55 17.39
CA LEU A 395 13.55 11.46 17.48
C LEU A 395 14.54 11.69 18.64
N PRO A 396 14.95 10.62 19.37
CA PRO A 396 15.93 10.74 20.44
C PRO A 396 17.30 11.15 19.90
N SER A 397 18.02 11.96 20.67
CA SER A 397 19.40 12.39 20.39
C SER A 397 20.38 11.40 21.02
N PRO A 398 21.09 10.58 20.23
CA PRO A 398 22.06 9.65 20.77
C PRO A 398 23.26 10.43 21.34
N LEU A 399 23.67 10.12 22.57
CA LEU A 399 24.78 10.81 23.25
C LEU A 399 26.04 9.96 23.37
N GLY A 400 25.90 8.66 23.67
CA GLY A 400 27.05 7.78 23.72
C GLY A 400 26.68 6.31 23.94
N GLN A 401 27.59 5.42 23.55
CA GLN A 401 27.49 3.98 23.82
C GLN A 401 28.82 3.50 24.41
N TYR A 402 28.79 2.96 25.62
CA TYR A 402 29.99 2.53 26.34
C TYR A 402 29.69 1.51 27.43
N SER A 403 30.74 0.96 28.04
CA SER A 403 30.62 -0.01 29.13
C SER A 403 30.65 0.67 30.51
N VAL A 404 29.80 0.22 31.43
CA VAL A 404 29.70 0.68 32.82
C VAL A 404 29.69 -0.54 33.75
N LYS A 405 30.28 -0.40 34.94
CA LYS A 405 30.25 -1.48 35.94
C LYS A 405 28.82 -1.70 36.43
N ARG A 406 28.39 -2.94 36.49
CA ARG A 406 27.07 -3.33 37.02
C ARG A 406 26.86 -2.81 38.44
N THR A 407 27.89 -2.85 39.29
CA THR A 407 27.81 -2.33 40.67
C THR A 407 27.49 -0.83 40.70
N GLU A 408 28.09 -0.05 39.80
CA GLU A 408 27.81 1.39 39.69
C GLU A 408 26.36 1.64 39.31
N ILE A 409 25.83 0.93 38.30
CA ILE A 409 24.43 1.05 37.87
C ILE A 409 23.48 0.75 39.03
N LEU A 410 23.70 -0.36 39.74
CA LEU A 410 22.85 -0.81 40.83
C LEU A 410 22.83 0.17 42.01
N GLU A 411 23.98 0.74 42.38
CA GLU A 411 24.07 1.75 43.44
C GLU A 411 23.22 2.98 43.14
N LYS A 412 23.11 3.38 41.87
CA LYS A 412 22.33 4.56 41.47
C LYS A 412 20.83 4.34 41.57
N CYS A 413 20.35 3.12 41.34
CA CYS A 413 18.92 2.82 41.24
C CYS A 413 18.34 2.06 42.45
N ILE A 414 19.14 1.76 43.48
CA ILE A 414 18.74 0.94 44.65
C ILE A 414 17.50 1.43 45.41
N LYS A 415 17.22 2.73 45.39
CA LYS A 415 16.05 3.34 46.09
C LYS A 415 14.76 3.30 45.26
N SER A 416 14.80 2.87 44.01
CA SER A 416 13.62 2.84 43.14
C SER A 416 12.65 1.73 43.55
N PRO A 417 11.32 1.97 43.50
CA PRO A 417 10.33 0.92 43.74
C PRO A 417 10.41 -0.23 42.72
N HIS A 418 10.95 0.02 41.52
CA HIS A 418 11.11 -0.99 40.45
C HIS A 418 12.48 -1.67 40.45
N TYR A 419 13.31 -1.48 41.48
CA TYR A 419 14.68 -2.00 41.54
C TYR A 419 14.77 -3.51 41.31
N ARG A 420 13.90 -4.31 41.95
CA ARG A 420 13.93 -5.79 41.80
C ARG A 420 13.65 -6.23 40.36
N GLN A 421 12.57 -5.71 39.77
CA GLN A 421 12.23 -5.98 38.36
C GLN A 421 13.36 -5.57 37.42
N PHE A 422 14.02 -4.43 37.68
CA PHE A 422 15.16 -3.98 36.89
C PHE A 422 16.36 -4.94 36.98
N VAL A 423 16.71 -5.41 38.19
CA VAL A 423 17.81 -6.36 38.41
C VAL A 423 17.58 -7.66 37.64
N ASP A 424 16.35 -8.14 37.60
CA ASP A 424 15.99 -9.39 36.89
C ASP A 424 16.09 -9.26 35.36
N LEU A 425 16.00 -8.04 34.82
CA LEU A 425 16.05 -7.77 33.38
C LEU A 425 17.47 -7.56 32.83
N ILE A 426 18.36 -6.94 33.60
CA ILE A 426 19.71 -6.59 33.13
C ILE A 426 20.67 -7.79 33.14
N GLY A 427 21.78 -7.70 32.41
CA GLY A 427 22.80 -8.74 32.40
C GLY A 427 23.43 -9.02 33.78
N ASP A 428 23.90 -10.26 33.97
CA ASP A 428 24.57 -10.74 35.19
C ASP A 428 26.10 -10.51 35.16
N THR A 429 26.64 -9.97 34.06
CA THR A 429 28.08 -9.72 33.89
C THR A 429 28.56 -8.52 34.71
N ARG A 430 29.87 -8.51 35.03
CA ARG A 430 30.50 -7.42 35.81
C ARG A 430 30.37 -6.07 35.12
N ASP A 431 30.61 -6.06 33.82
CA ASP A 431 30.55 -4.89 32.97
C ASP A 431 29.33 -5.05 32.04
N LEU A 432 28.55 -3.98 31.90
CA LEU A 432 27.34 -3.92 31.09
C LEU A 432 27.49 -2.80 30.08
N GLU A 433 27.12 -3.08 28.84
CA GLU A 433 27.02 -2.03 27.82
C GLU A 433 25.79 -1.16 28.09
N VAL A 434 25.94 0.15 27.88
CA VAL A 434 24.86 1.13 27.99
C VAL A 434 24.76 1.94 26.71
N TYR A 435 23.54 2.36 26.40
CA TYR A 435 23.22 3.38 25.40
C TYR A 435 22.59 4.58 26.11
N VAL A 436 23.22 5.75 25.98
CA VAL A 436 22.77 7.00 26.57
C VAL A 436 22.21 7.90 25.47
N TYR A 437 21.02 8.42 25.69
CA TYR A 437 20.35 9.35 24.77
C TYR A 437 19.52 10.38 25.51
N LYS A 438 19.22 11.48 24.81
CA LYS A 438 18.35 12.56 25.29
C LYS A 438 17.05 12.58 24.48
N ALA A 439 15.90 12.72 25.14
CA ALA A 439 14.61 12.73 24.47
C ALA A 439 13.56 13.54 25.27
N PRO A 440 12.53 14.09 24.61
CA PRO A 440 11.42 14.75 25.30
C PRO A 440 10.64 13.76 26.17
N VAL A 441 9.94 14.26 27.20
CA VAL A 441 9.12 13.44 28.10
C VAL A 441 8.10 12.58 27.33
N SER A 442 7.53 13.11 26.24
CA SER A 442 6.57 12.41 25.37
C SER A 442 7.15 11.15 24.70
N TYR A 443 8.48 10.98 24.63
CA TYR A 443 9.13 9.75 24.15
C TYR A 443 8.94 8.59 25.13
N PHE A 444 8.73 8.87 26.41
CA PHE A 444 8.54 7.84 27.44
C PHE A 444 7.06 7.59 27.76
N THR A 445 6.15 8.35 27.14
CA THR A 445 4.70 8.15 27.19
C THR A 445 4.28 7.20 26.06
N TYR A 446 3.80 6.01 26.41
CA TYR A 446 3.25 5.07 25.44
C TYR A 446 2.04 5.69 24.73
N LEU A 447 1.85 5.36 23.45
CA LEU A 447 0.80 6.01 22.66
C LEU A 447 -0.60 5.77 23.23
N HIS A 448 -0.87 4.65 23.90
CA HIS A 448 -2.16 4.33 24.54
C HIS A 448 -2.35 4.90 25.96
N ASP A 449 -1.48 5.81 26.40
CA ASP A 449 -1.59 6.43 27.73
C ASP A 449 -2.90 7.23 27.87
N GLU A 450 -3.68 6.92 28.90
CA GLU A 450 -5.00 7.46 29.17
C GLU A 450 -5.02 8.91 29.65
N HIS A 451 -3.86 9.48 30.01
CA HIS A 451 -3.75 10.88 30.44
C HIS A 451 -3.56 11.84 29.26
N GLN A 452 -3.39 11.33 28.04
CA GLN A 452 -3.37 12.17 26.85
C GLN A 452 -4.76 12.75 26.58
N SER A 453 -4.82 14.01 26.15
CA SER A 453 -6.04 14.55 25.56
C SER A 453 -6.30 13.85 24.23
N PHE A 454 -7.57 13.71 23.83
CA PHE A 454 -7.92 13.06 22.58
C PHE A 454 -7.30 13.77 21.34
N SER A 455 -7.16 15.10 21.40
CA SER A 455 -6.50 15.89 20.35
C SER A 455 -5.01 15.53 20.24
N ASP A 456 -4.29 15.47 21.37
CA ASP A 456 -2.87 15.13 21.39
C ASP A 456 -2.63 13.68 20.96
N PHE A 457 -3.50 12.77 21.42
CA PHE A 457 -3.49 11.37 21.00
C PHE A 457 -3.68 11.25 19.48
N THR A 458 -4.66 11.94 18.91
CA THR A 458 -4.92 11.97 17.46
C THR A 458 -3.70 12.47 16.67
N ALA A 459 -3.10 13.59 17.11
CA ALA A 459 -1.91 14.13 16.47
C ALA A 459 -0.71 13.17 16.56
N SER A 460 -0.58 12.46 17.68
CA SER A 460 0.49 11.48 17.92
C SER A 460 0.31 10.22 17.07
N VAL A 461 -0.92 9.72 16.92
CA VAL A 461 -1.24 8.60 16.02
C VAL A 461 -0.89 8.97 14.58
N LYS A 462 -1.32 10.14 14.10
CA LYS A 462 -1.02 10.62 12.73
C LYS A 462 0.48 10.70 12.48
N ARG A 463 1.24 11.18 13.46
CA ARG A 463 2.72 11.25 13.41
C ARG A 463 3.37 9.87 13.28
N ASN A 464 2.95 8.91 14.09
CA ASN A 464 3.47 7.55 14.07
C ASN A 464 3.16 6.84 12.75
N ILE A 465 1.90 6.93 12.28
CA ILE A 465 1.48 6.39 10.98
C ILE A 465 2.35 6.97 9.86
N HIS A 466 2.48 8.29 9.81
CA HIS A 466 3.26 8.96 8.79
C HIS A 466 4.69 8.41 8.71
N ASP A 467 5.39 8.38 9.85
CA ASP A 467 6.79 7.97 9.87
C ASP A 467 6.98 6.48 9.60
N LEU A 468 6.06 5.61 10.05
CA LEU A 468 6.12 4.17 9.75
C LEU A 468 6.08 3.92 8.24
N PHE A 469 5.17 4.57 7.52
CA PHE A 469 5.05 4.39 6.07
C PHE A 469 6.11 5.14 5.27
N VAL A 470 6.58 6.29 5.75
CA VAL A 470 7.74 6.99 5.15
C VAL A 470 9.00 6.12 5.26
N LEU A 471 9.26 5.52 6.42
CA LEU A 471 10.41 4.66 6.66
C LEU A 471 10.30 3.32 5.93
N LEU A 472 9.09 2.75 5.81
CA LEU A 472 8.85 1.59 4.96
C LEU A 472 9.23 1.86 3.49
N ARG A 473 8.92 3.05 2.97
CA ARG A 473 9.33 3.47 1.60
C ARG A 473 10.82 3.81 1.49
N GLU A 474 11.46 4.20 2.59
CA GLU A 474 12.94 4.29 2.66
C GLU A 474 13.59 2.91 2.74
N GLY A 475 12.81 1.86 3.09
CA GLY A 475 13.21 0.46 3.13
C GLY A 475 13.70 0.00 4.51
N ILE A 476 13.24 0.66 5.57
CA ILE A 476 13.44 0.29 6.97
C ILE A 476 12.13 -0.27 7.51
N VAL A 477 12.16 -1.49 8.06
CA VAL A 477 10.99 -2.21 8.58
C VAL A 477 11.17 -2.41 10.09
N PHE A 478 10.22 -1.93 10.88
CA PHE A 478 10.10 -2.26 12.31
C PHE A 478 9.25 -3.52 12.48
N SER A 479 9.88 -4.69 12.68
CA SER A 479 9.16 -5.97 12.80
C SER A 479 8.68 -6.30 14.22
N GLN A 480 9.07 -5.48 15.20
CA GLN A 480 8.81 -5.65 16.64
C GLN A 480 8.27 -4.34 17.23
N LEU A 481 7.18 -3.82 16.65
CA LEU A 481 6.49 -2.67 17.23
C LEU A 481 5.73 -3.05 18.51
N ALA A 482 5.20 -4.26 18.54
CA ALA A 482 4.42 -4.84 19.62
C ALA A 482 4.56 -6.38 19.58
N ASP A 483 4.33 -7.01 20.72
CA ASP A 483 4.43 -8.46 20.90
C ASP A 483 3.04 -9.10 20.69
N ILE A 484 2.61 -9.17 19.43
CA ILE A 484 1.30 -9.68 19.07
C ILE A 484 1.37 -11.17 18.74
N PHE A 485 0.69 -11.97 19.56
CA PHE A 485 0.65 -13.43 19.43
C PHE A 485 -0.77 -13.93 19.18
N HIS A 486 -0.87 -14.98 18.36
CA HIS A 486 -2.09 -15.78 18.22
C HIS A 486 -2.25 -16.74 19.41
N THR A 487 -1.15 -17.36 19.86
CA THR A 487 -1.10 -18.25 21.02
C THR A 487 0.35 -18.48 21.46
N HIS A 488 0.56 -18.74 22.75
CA HIS A 488 1.82 -19.23 23.30
C HIS A 488 1.84 -20.76 23.47
N SER A 489 0.73 -21.46 23.18
CA SER A 489 0.68 -22.92 23.24
C SER A 489 1.53 -23.53 22.12
N GLU A 490 2.50 -24.37 22.50
CA GLU A 490 3.41 -25.08 21.59
C GLU A 490 4.20 -24.17 20.64
N GLU A 491 4.57 -22.96 21.07
CA GLU A 491 5.23 -21.94 20.25
C GLU A 491 6.38 -22.48 19.38
N ASP A 492 7.28 -23.26 19.97
CA ASP A 492 8.44 -23.86 19.28
C ASP A 492 8.04 -24.89 18.20
N GLY A 493 6.94 -25.62 18.41
CA GLY A 493 6.43 -26.65 17.49
C GLY A 493 5.66 -26.07 16.31
N ARG A 494 5.13 -24.84 16.43
CA ARG A 494 4.36 -24.19 15.38
C ARG A 494 5.24 -23.63 14.26
N LEU A 495 4.66 -23.51 13.07
CA LEU A 495 5.32 -22.92 11.89
C LEU A 495 5.37 -21.39 11.94
N ASP A 496 4.38 -20.77 12.57
CA ASP A 496 4.27 -19.31 12.76
C ASP A 496 4.99 -18.82 14.03
N LYS A 497 5.50 -19.73 14.86
CA LYS A 497 6.07 -19.44 16.19
C LYS A 497 5.11 -18.64 17.09
N GLY A 498 3.80 -18.87 16.95
CA GLY A 498 2.77 -18.13 17.66
C GLY A 498 2.61 -16.67 17.24
N ARG A 499 3.53 -16.11 16.43
CA ARG A 499 3.52 -14.71 16.00
C ARG A 499 2.29 -14.45 15.13
N TYR A 500 1.57 -13.38 15.42
CA TYR A 500 0.37 -13.04 14.67
C TYR A 500 0.69 -12.68 13.22
N GLN A 501 -0.17 -13.13 12.30
CA GLN A 501 -0.07 -12.86 10.87
C GLN A 501 -1.30 -12.06 10.44
N ALA A 502 -1.12 -10.77 10.17
CA ALA A 502 -2.22 -9.84 9.86
C ALA A 502 -2.93 -10.15 8.52
N LEU A 503 -2.35 -11.01 7.67
CA LEU A 503 -2.97 -11.52 6.44
C LEU A 503 -2.87 -13.05 6.35
N VAL A 504 -3.14 -13.77 7.45
CA VAL A 504 -2.93 -15.23 7.58
C VAL A 504 -3.51 -16.07 6.43
N GLN A 505 -4.65 -15.68 5.85
CA GLN A 505 -5.26 -16.40 4.72
C GLN A 505 -4.41 -16.40 3.45
N LEU A 506 -3.56 -15.38 3.29
CA LEU A 506 -2.60 -15.32 2.19
C LEU A 506 -1.33 -16.12 2.48
N LEU A 507 -0.99 -16.29 3.76
CA LEU A 507 0.30 -16.78 4.23
C LEU A 507 0.27 -18.24 4.69
N SER A 508 -0.90 -18.86 4.84
CA SER A 508 -1.05 -20.29 5.22
C SER A 508 -2.12 -21.00 4.41
N VAL A 509 -1.99 -22.32 4.29
CA VAL A 509 -2.95 -23.16 3.57
C VAL A 509 -4.24 -23.34 4.39
N PHE A 510 -5.40 -23.15 3.74
CA PHE A 510 -6.74 -23.36 4.31
C PHE A 510 -7.06 -22.59 5.60
N GLN A 511 -6.49 -21.39 5.75
CA GLN A 511 -6.94 -20.41 6.76
C GLN A 511 -7.96 -19.46 6.13
N SER A 512 -9.13 -19.31 6.74
CA SER A 512 -10.25 -18.53 6.18
C SER A 512 -10.43 -17.14 6.80
N GLN A 513 -9.98 -16.94 8.03
CA GLN A 513 -10.20 -15.71 8.82
C GLN A 513 -8.95 -15.38 9.64
N LEU A 514 -8.87 -14.13 10.11
CA LEU A 514 -7.90 -13.77 11.14
C LEU A 514 -8.17 -14.54 12.43
N GLY A 515 -7.13 -15.09 13.05
CA GLY A 515 -7.27 -15.86 14.29
C GLY A 515 -7.41 -14.98 15.53
N ARG A 516 -7.71 -15.62 16.67
CA ARG A 516 -7.74 -14.97 17.99
C ARG A 516 -6.46 -14.19 18.29
N LEU A 517 -6.60 -13.02 18.90
CA LEU A 517 -5.49 -12.29 19.52
C LEU A 517 -5.39 -12.62 21.01
N ASP A 518 -4.26 -13.20 21.42
CA ASP A 518 -3.96 -13.51 22.82
C ASP A 518 -3.64 -12.22 23.59
N LYS A 519 -4.31 -12.00 24.72
CA LYS A 519 -3.98 -10.93 25.70
C LYS A 519 -3.76 -9.58 25.04
N TRP A 520 -4.71 -9.16 24.21
CA TRP A 520 -4.52 -8.11 23.21
C TRP A 520 -4.06 -6.77 23.78
N GLN A 521 -4.47 -6.42 25.01
CA GLN A 521 -4.01 -5.20 25.69
C GLN A 521 -2.54 -5.29 26.15
N LYS A 522 -2.11 -6.48 26.60
CA LYS A 522 -0.71 -6.72 26.99
C LYS A 522 0.23 -6.72 25.80
N ALA A 523 -0.23 -7.21 24.65
CA ALA A 523 0.55 -7.19 23.41
C ALA A 523 1.07 -5.78 23.06
N VAL A 524 0.30 -4.73 23.39
CA VAL A 524 0.66 -3.32 23.14
C VAL A 524 1.05 -2.54 24.41
N GLU A 525 1.13 -3.18 25.58
CA GLU A 525 1.45 -2.50 26.84
C GLU A 525 2.76 -1.70 26.75
N PHE A 526 3.79 -2.31 26.14
CA PHE A 526 5.10 -1.70 25.93
C PHE A 526 5.39 -1.40 24.45
N VAL A 527 4.37 -0.96 23.70
CA VAL A 527 4.47 -0.65 22.27
C VAL A 527 5.56 0.39 21.96
N ASN A 528 6.25 0.22 20.83
CA ASN A 528 7.28 1.11 20.32
C ASN A 528 6.74 2.34 19.58
N LEU A 529 5.46 2.67 19.82
CA LEU A 529 4.80 3.88 19.38
C LEU A 529 4.52 4.76 20.60
N ARG A 530 4.96 6.02 20.54
CA ARG A 530 4.94 6.96 21.67
C ARG A 530 4.21 8.23 21.30
N ALA A 531 3.86 9.03 22.30
CA ALA A 531 3.29 10.36 22.08
C ALA A 531 4.26 11.28 21.27
N SER A 532 5.57 11.02 21.33
CA SER A 532 6.57 11.74 20.53
C SER A 532 6.70 11.24 19.08
N GLY A 533 6.34 9.98 18.80
CA GLY A 533 6.64 9.28 17.55
C GLY A 533 7.19 7.87 17.77
N ILE A 534 7.93 7.34 16.77
CA ILE A 534 8.50 5.99 16.81
C ILE A 534 9.67 5.92 17.83
N ALA A 535 9.76 4.82 18.56
CA ALA A 535 10.80 4.53 19.54
C ALA A 535 11.45 3.15 19.30
N ASP A 536 12.51 2.87 20.08
CA ASP A 536 13.29 1.61 20.05
C ASP A 536 13.77 1.22 18.64
N LEU A 537 14.49 2.16 18.02
CA LEU A 537 14.80 2.15 16.58
C LEU A 537 15.77 1.03 16.17
N GLY A 538 16.43 0.38 17.14
CA GLY A 538 17.41 -0.68 16.91
C GLY A 538 16.79 -1.98 16.39
N ASP A 539 15.53 -2.25 16.73
CA ASP A 539 14.80 -3.46 16.31
C ASP A 539 14.18 -3.29 14.90
N SER A 540 15.05 -2.94 13.96
CA SER A 540 14.72 -2.68 12.56
C SER A 540 15.41 -3.66 11.61
N LEU A 541 14.75 -3.96 10.50
CA LEU A 541 15.24 -4.83 9.44
C LEU A 541 15.24 -4.09 8.09
N PRO A 542 16.19 -4.38 7.19
CA PRO A 542 16.07 -3.92 5.82
C PRO A 542 14.87 -4.60 5.15
N ILE A 543 14.11 -3.85 4.35
CA ILE A 543 12.99 -4.40 3.57
C ILE A 543 13.40 -5.58 2.66
N THR A 544 14.67 -5.62 2.21
CA THR A 544 15.22 -6.72 1.41
C THR A 544 15.25 -8.06 2.17
N SER A 545 15.27 -8.05 3.51
CA SER A 545 15.15 -9.28 4.32
C SER A 545 13.77 -9.94 4.16
N LEU A 546 12.72 -9.18 3.85
CA LEU A 546 11.39 -9.71 3.56
C LEU A 546 11.29 -10.33 2.16
N LEU A 547 12.21 -9.97 1.25
CA LEU A 547 12.22 -10.39 -0.15
C LEU A 547 13.15 -11.58 -0.41
N THR A 548 13.84 -12.05 0.63
CA THR A 548 14.82 -13.14 0.57
C THR A 548 14.55 -14.16 1.67
N GLY A 549 15.13 -15.36 1.54
CA GLY A 549 15.11 -16.37 2.60
C GLY A 549 16.04 -16.01 3.75
N SER A 550 15.81 -14.86 4.40
CA SER A 550 16.52 -14.39 5.58
C SER A 550 16.20 -15.23 6.82
N GLU A 551 16.96 -15.03 7.91
CA GLU A 551 16.67 -15.69 9.19
C GLU A 551 15.25 -15.39 9.68
N TYR A 552 14.84 -14.12 9.59
CA TYR A 552 13.50 -13.67 9.99
C TYR A 552 12.40 -14.38 9.17
N THR A 553 12.51 -14.42 7.84
CA THR A 553 11.46 -15.01 7.00
C THR A 553 11.40 -16.53 7.14
N ARG A 554 12.55 -17.21 7.30
CA ARG A 554 12.58 -18.65 7.58
C ARG A 554 11.99 -19.00 8.93
N LYS A 555 12.17 -18.14 9.94
CA LYS A 555 11.68 -18.38 11.30
C LYS A 555 10.16 -18.25 11.39
N TYR A 556 9.59 -17.18 10.83
CA TYR A 556 8.18 -16.80 11.06
C TYR A 556 7.23 -17.15 9.91
N PHE A 557 7.75 -17.43 8.70
CA PHE A 557 6.95 -17.66 7.49
C PHE A 557 7.40 -18.91 6.74
N SER A 558 7.83 -19.95 7.46
CA SER A 558 8.42 -21.15 6.86
C SER A 558 7.48 -21.87 5.89
N GLU A 559 6.18 -21.90 6.17
CA GLU A 559 5.18 -22.54 5.30
C GLU A 559 5.16 -21.87 3.91
N LEU A 560 5.12 -20.53 3.88
CA LEU A 560 5.11 -19.74 2.65
C LEU A 560 6.39 -19.93 1.82
N LEU A 561 7.54 -20.01 2.49
CA LEU A 561 8.84 -20.25 1.84
C LEU A 561 9.00 -21.72 1.40
N THR A 562 8.26 -22.67 1.98
CA THR A 562 8.39 -24.11 1.68
C THR A 562 7.44 -24.54 0.58
N GLY A 563 6.17 -24.12 0.64
CA GLY A 563 5.10 -24.56 -0.25
C GLY A 563 3.96 -25.23 0.52
N GLY A 564 2.81 -25.37 -0.15
CA GLY A 564 1.56 -25.76 0.50
C GLY A 564 1.36 -27.27 0.47
N TYR A 565 1.09 -27.87 1.63
CA TYR A 565 0.70 -29.26 1.74
C TYR A 565 -0.67 -29.39 2.43
N HIS A 566 -1.53 -30.19 1.82
CA HIS A 566 -2.75 -30.68 2.42
C HIS A 566 -3.10 -32.03 1.76
N GLN A 567 -3.83 -32.89 2.47
CA GLN A 567 -4.17 -34.22 1.96
C GLN A 567 -4.90 -34.17 0.61
N THR A 568 -5.73 -33.15 0.38
CA THR A 568 -6.45 -32.94 -0.90
C THR A 568 -5.52 -32.56 -2.07
N PHE A 569 -4.33 -32.03 -1.78
CA PHE A 569 -3.34 -31.68 -2.81
C PHE A 569 -2.52 -32.89 -3.25
N PHE A 570 -2.49 -33.96 -2.45
CA PHE A 570 -1.69 -35.15 -2.72
C PHE A 570 -2.25 -35.96 -3.89
N ASP A 571 -1.38 -36.26 -4.86
CA ASP A 571 -1.67 -37.12 -5.99
C ASP A 571 -0.91 -38.44 -5.86
N SER A 572 -1.66 -39.52 -5.58
CA SER A 572 -1.10 -40.86 -5.43
C SER A 572 -0.44 -41.38 -6.71
N SER A 573 -0.83 -40.90 -7.89
CA SER A 573 -0.25 -41.34 -9.17
C SER A 573 1.15 -40.76 -9.39
N THR A 574 1.44 -39.58 -8.84
CA THR A 574 2.73 -38.89 -9.00
C THR A 574 3.57 -38.88 -7.72
N GLY A 575 2.99 -39.24 -6.58
CA GLY A 575 3.63 -39.15 -5.26
C GLY A 575 3.93 -37.71 -4.81
N SER A 576 3.27 -36.71 -5.41
CA SER A 576 3.51 -35.29 -5.15
C SER A 576 2.24 -34.54 -4.76
N ALA A 577 2.37 -33.42 -4.05
CA ALA A 577 1.25 -32.54 -3.71
C ALA A 577 1.32 -31.25 -4.53
N SER A 578 0.27 -30.96 -5.31
CA SER A 578 0.24 -29.78 -6.20
C SER A 578 -0.73 -28.73 -5.70
N SER A 579 -0.29 -27.46 -5.63
CA SER A 579 -1.16 -26.34 -5.24
C SER A 579 -0.76 -25.01 -5.90
N LEU A 580 -1.72 -24.10 -6.03
CA LEU A 580 -1.46 -22.70 -6.39
C LEU A 580 -0.62 -22.00 -5.30
N TYR A 581 -0.83 -22.37 -4.04
CA TYR A 581 -0.07 -21.83 -2.91
C TYR A 581 1.44 -22.08 -3.05
N THR A 582 1.87 -23.25 -3.55
CA THR A 582 3.31 -23.51 -3.79
C THR A 582 3.94 -22.52 -4.78
N GLY A 583 3.15 -21.98 -5.72
CA GLY A 583 3.62 -20.91 -6.63
C GLY A 583 4.00 -19.62 -5.92
N LYS A 584 3.48 -19.37 -4.70
CA LYS A 584 3.81 -18.19 -3.90
C LYS A 584 5.29 -18.12 -3.52
N ARG A 585 6.04 -19.23 -3.56
CA ARG A 585 7.50 -19.23 -3.39
C ARG A 585 8.22 -18.26 -4.34
N LYS A 586 7.73 -18.10 -5.58
CA LYS A 586 8.34 -17.17 -6.54
C LYS A 586 8.13 -15.71 -6.18
N LEU A 587 7.12 -15.39 -5.38
CA LEU A 587 6.67 -14.04 -5.09
C LEU A 587 6.39 -13.77 -3.60
N PHE A 588 6.94 -14.57 -2.67
CA PHE A 588 6.61 -14.48 -1.23
C PHE A 588 6.89 -13.09 -0.65
N GLY A 589 7.94 -12.41 -1.12
CA GLY A 589 8.25 -11.04 -0.73
C GLY A 589 7.12 -10.05 -0.96
N ASN A 590 6.30 -10.23 -2.01
CA ASN A 590 5.14 -9.37 -2.26
C ASN A 590 4.06 -9.57 -1.19
N TYR A 591 3.85 -10.80 -0.75
CA TYR A 591 2.93 -11.14 0.34
C TYR A 591 3.41 -10.56 1.67
N LEU A 592 4.70 -10.71 2.00
CA LEU A 592 5.26 -10.20 3.26
C LEU A 592 5.31 -8.67 3.31
N TYR A 593 5.49 -8.01 2.16
CA TYR A 593 5.38 -6.56 2.06
C TYR A 593 3.98 -6.07 2.45
N LEU A 594 2.92 -6.68 1.92
CA LEU A 594 1.55 -6.33 2.31
C LEU A 594 1.22 -6.75 3.75
N ASN A 595 1.73 -7.88 4.23
CA ASN A 595 1.56 -8.28 5.62
C ASN A 595 2.18 -7.25 6.58
N THR A 596 3.33 -6.68 6.23
CA THR A 596 3.98 -5.61 7.03
C THR A 596 3.08 -4.37 7.13
N ILE A 597 2.48 -3.94 6.01
CA ILE A 597 1.53 -2.81 6.00
C ILE A 597 0.32 -3.10 6.90
N ALA A 598 -0.28 -4.29 6.76
CA ALA A 598 -1.42 -4.70 7.56
C ALA A 598 -1.07 -4.82 9.06
N GLU A 599 0.13 -5.32 9.37
CA GLU A 599 0.62 -5.46 10.75
C GLU A 599 0.83 -4.09 11.42
N TYR A 600 1.34 -3.09 10.71
CA TYR A 600 1.45 -1.73 11.26
C TYR A 600 0.08 -1.16 11.64
N LEU A 601 -0.92 -1.39 10.80
CA LEU A 601 -2.29 -0.94 11.05
C LEU A 601 -2.97 -1.76 12.16
N LEU A 602 -2.64 -3.05 12.30
CA LEU A 602 -3.06 -3.88 13.43
C LEU A 602 -2.52 -3.35 14.75
N VAL A 603 -1.22 -3.03 14.83
CA VAL A 603 -0.63 -2.43 16.05
C VAL A 603 -1.37 -1.15 16.43
N ILE A 604 -1.68 -0.30 15.44
CA ILE A 604 -2.43 0.95 15.67
C ILE A 604 -3.84 0.65 16.19
N GLN A 605 -4.58 -0.27 15.58
CA GLN A 605 -5.90 -0.68 16.06
C GLN A 605 -5.90 -1.11 17.53
N LEU A 606 -4.89 -1.89 17.94
CA LEU A 606 -4.78 -2.35 19.33
C LEU A 606 -4.40 -1.21 20.29
N VAL A 607 -3.57 -0.27 19.85
CA VAL A 607 -3.28 0.96 20.60
C VAL A 607 -4.54 1.81 20.78
N LEU A 608 -5.31 2.03 19.71
CA LEU A 608 -6.58 2.76 19.74
C LEU A 608 -7.59 2.08 20.69
N GLY A 609 -7.73 0.76 20.58
CA GLY A 609 -8.60 -0.03 21.45
C GLY A 609 -8.18 0.02 22.92
N SER A 610 -6.88 -0.07 23.19
CA SER A 610 -6.35 -0.05 24.57
C SER A 610 -6.56 1.33 25.21
N TYR A 611 -6.34 2.41 24.46
CA TYR A 611 -6.68 3.76 24.89
C TYR A 611 -8.18 3.91 25.14
N GLY A 612 -9.01 3.44 24.20
CA GLY A 612 -10.47 3.51 24.28
C GLY A 612 -11.03 2.82 25.51
N ASP A 613 -10.60 1.59 25.80
CA ASP A 613 -11.04 0.85 26.99
C ASP A 613 -10.63 1.57 28.29
N LYS A 614 -9.36 1.99 28.40
CA LYS A 614 -8.85 2.68 29.61
C LYS A 614 -9.62 3.96 29.92
N VAL A 615 -9.88 4.78 28.91
CA VAL A 615 -10.59 6.06 29.07
C VAL A 615 -12.07 5.83 29.33
N THR A 616 -12.73 4.93 28.57
CA THR A 616 -14.19 4.75 28.66
C THR A 616 -14.64 3.96 29.89
N ARG A 617 -13.77 3.17 30.53
CA ARG A 617 -14.05 2.55 31.84
C ARG A 617 -14.36 3.56 32.94
N LYS A 618 -13.90 4.81 32.80
CA LYS A 618 -14.11 5.90 33.77
C LYS A 618 -15.32 6.77 33.45
N ILE A 619 -16.02 6.48 32.35
CA ILE A 619 -17.16 7.26 31.87
C ILE A 619 -18.44 6.49 32.18
N ASP A 620 -19.32 7.07 32.98
CA ASP A 620 -20.61 6.45 33.30
C ASP A 620 -21.63 6.62 32.17
N GLU A 621 -21.59 7.76 31.47
CA GLU A 621 -22.59 8.12 30.45
C GLU A 621 -22.38 7.33 29.13
N PRO A 622 -23.33 6.47 28.70
CA PRO A 622 -23.15 5.63 27.51
C PRO A 622 -22.96 6.40 26.20
N SER A 623 -23.61 7.57 26.06
CA SER A 623 -23.47 8.48 24.92
C SER A 623 -22.03 8.97 24.73
N ASN A 624 -21.36 9.33 25.84
CA ASN A 624 -19.98 9.79 25.83
C ASN A 624 -19.00 8.64 25.53
N LYS A 625 -19.27 7.42 26.03
CA LYS A 625 -18.52 6.22 25.63
C LYS A 625 -18.62 6.01 24.12
N GLN A 626 -19.83 6.01 23.58
CA GLN A 626 -20.07 5.81 22.15
C GLN A 626 -19.39 6.89 21.30
N TYR A 627 -19.47 8.17 21.71
CA TYR A 627 -18.80 9.26 21.01
C TYR A 627 -17.27 9.06 20.97
N MET A 628 -16.65 8.64 22.08
CA MET A 628 -15.22 8.34 22.12
C MET A 628 -14.85 7.22 21.13
N TRP A 629 -15.59 6.12 21.15
CA TRP A 629 -15.37 5.01 20.21
C TRP A 629 -15.60 5.40 18.75
N GLN A 630 -16.57 6.28 18.47
CA GLN A 630 -16.79 6.83 17.13
C GLN A 630 -15.56 7.59 16.64
N GLN A 631 -15.01 8.48 17.47
CA GLN A 631 -13.81 9.23 17.13
C GLN A 631 -12.59 8.32 16.91
N LEU A 632 -12.47 7.22 17.67
CA LEU A 632 -11.42 6.21 17.46
C LEU A 632 -11.60 5.44 16.15
N ALA A 633 -12.83 5.10 15.77
CA ALA A 633 -13.13 4.46 14.49
C ALA A 633 -12.78 5.37 13.31
N GLU A 634 -13.14 6.66 13.38
CA GLU A 634 -12.76 7.68 12.39
C GLU A 634 -11.24 7.79 12.26
N LEU A 635 -10.51 7.80 13.39
CA LEU A 635 -9.06 7.85 13.41
C LEU A 635 -8.40 6.61 12.78
N MET A 636 -8.98 5.41 12.95
CA MET A 636 -8.49 4.19 12.30
C MET A 636 -8.65 4.26 10.77
N PHE A 637 -9.81 4.72 10.29
CA PHE A 637 -10.06 4.89 8.86
C PHE A 637 -9.16 5.96 8.23
N ASP A 638 -8.96 7.09 8.93
CA ASP A 638 -7.99 8.13 8.55
C ASP A 638 -6.56 7.56 8.47
N SER A 639 -6.17 6.71 9.43
CA SER A 639 -4.84 6.08 9.46
C SER A 639 -4.61 5.15 8.26
N CYS A 640 -5.63 4.36 7.88
CA CYS A 640 -5.60 3.55 6.66
C CYS A 640 -5.55 4.41 5.38
N ALA A 641 -6.30 5.51 5.33
CA ALA A 641 -6.29 6.43 4.19
C ALA A 641 -4.93 7.14 4.04
N GLU A 642 -4.28 7.49 5.14
CA GLU A 642 -2.92 8.03 5.16
C GLU A 642 -1.91 7.02 4.64
N ALA A 643 -2.02 5.75 5.05
CA ALA A 643 -1.19 4.66 4.52
C ALA A 643 -1.34 4.54 2.99
N VAL A 644 -2.57 4.49 2.47
CA VAL A 644 -2.83 4.45 1.02
C VAL A 644 -2.21 5.66 0.32
N THR A 645 -2.34 6.85 0.92
CA THR A 645 -1.81 8.11 0.38
C THR A 645 -0.29 8.08 0.27
N LEU A 646 0.39 7.71 1.35
CA LEU A 646 1.84 7.66 1.41
C LEU A 646 2.42 6.59 0.47
N MET A 647 1.72 5.46 0.30
CA MET A 647 2.20 4.35 -0.53
C MET A 647 1.91 4.53 -2.03
N THR A 648 0.83 5.23 -2.41
CA THR A 648 0.37 5.28 -3.83
C THR A 648 0.29 6.69 -4.42
N GLY A 649 0.32 7.74 -3.60
CA GLY A 649 0.06 9.13 -4.02
C GLY A 649 -1.41 9.44 -4.33
N ILE A 650 -2.35 8.53 -4.03
CA ILE A 650 -3.78 8.85 -4.03
C ILE A 650 -4.04 9.92 -2.95
N PRO A 651 -4.77 11.02 -3.24
CA PRO A 651 -5.10 12.01 -2.22
C PRO A 651 -5.89 11.42 -1.05
N HIS A 652 -5.55 11.81 0.17
CA HIS A 652 -6.12 11.29 1.42
C HIS A 652 -7.66 11.21 1.41
N SER A 653 -8.35 12.30 1.08
CA SER A 653 -9.82 12.33 1.05
C SER A 653 -10.43 11.32 0.08
N ARG A 654 -9.74 11.05 -1.04
CA ARG A 654 -10.17 10.05 -2.02
C ARG A 654 -9.87 8.65 -1.52
N ALA A 655 -8.69 8.41 -0.93
CA ALA A 655 -8.37 7.13 -0.31
C ALA A 655 -9.40 6.74 0.75
N LEU A 656 -9.78 7.68 1.62
CA LEU A 656 -10.83 7.47 2.63
C LEU A 656 -12.19 7.13 2.00
N THR A 657 -12.59 7.84 0.94
CA THR A 657 -13.84 7.55 0.22
C THR A 657 -13.84 6.15 -0.38
N LEU A 658 -12.72 5.73 -1.00
CA LEU A 658 -12.57 4.40 -1.58
C LEU A 658 -12.62 3.32 -0.48
N LEU A 659 -11.96 3.53 0.67
CA LEU A 659 -12.00 2.59 1.80
C LEU A 659 -13.41 2.42 2.36
N ASN A 660 -14.16 3.51 2.51
CA ASN A 660 -15.57 3.50 2.98
C ASN A 660 -16.54 2.78 2.02
N GLN A 661 -16.17 2.59 0.75
CA GLN A 661 -16.93 1.72 -0.15
C GLN A 661 -16.90 0.27 0.34
N ARG A 662 -15.74 -0.19 0.81
CA ARG A 662 -15.47 -1.61 1.12
C ARG A 662 -15.69 -1.97 2.59
N ALA A 663 -15.26 -1.11 3.50
CA ALA A 663 -15.43 -1.27 4.94
C ALA A 663 -16.41 -0.21 5.47
N LYS A 664 -17.25 -0.60 6.44
CA LYS A 664 -18.29 0.25 7.04
C LYS A 664 -17.84 0.72 8.41
N ILE A 665 -17.58 2.01 8.54
CA ILE A 665 -17.13 2.62 9.78
C ILE A 665 -18.09 2.36 10.95
N ASP A 666 -19.41 2.37 10.70
CA ASP A 666 -20.42 2.09 11.74
C ASP A 666 -20.32 0.65 12.27
N ASN A 667 -20.13 -0.34 11.38
CA ASN A 667 -19.93 -1.73 11.80
C ASN A 667 -18.63 -1.87 12.61
N HIS A 668 -17.56 -1.21 12.17
CA HIS A 668 -16.27 -1.23 12.85
C HIS A 668 -16.35 -0.60 14.24
N LEU A 669 -17.04 0.54 14.37
CA LEU A 669 -17.36 1.21 15.64
C LEU A 669 -18.06 0.24 16.59
N GLN A 670 -19.18 -0.36 16.17
CA GLN A 670 -19.96 -1.24 17.02
C GLN A 670 -19.14 -2.47 17.47
N GLN A 671 -18.41 -3.10 16.55
CA GLN A 671 -17.58 -4.27 16.84
C GLN A 671 -16.43 -3.95 17.80
N THR A 672 -15.70 -2.84 17.60
CA THR A 672 -14.57 -2.47 18.46
C THR A 672 -15.04 -2.08 19.86
N GLN A 673 -16.07 -1.23 19.96
CA GLN A 673 -16.64 -0.84 21.24
C GLN A 673 -17.10 -2.06 22.05
N PHE A 674 -17.75 -3.03 21.40
CA PHE A 674 -18.27 -4.21 22.07
C PHE A 674 -17.18 -5.18 22.52
N TRP A 675 -16.27 -5.59 21.62
CA TRP A 675 -15.31 -6.66 21.91
C TRP A 675 -14.05 -6.20 22.64
N MET A 676 -13.73 -4.91 22.61
CA MET A 676 -12.55 -4.35 23.29
C MET A 676 -12.89 -3.72 24.66
N THR A 677 -14.12 -3.89 25.14
CA THR A 677 -14.54 -3.54 26.50
C THR A 677 -14.99 -4.79 27.25
N PRO A 678 -14.95 -4.81 28.59
CA PRO A 678 -15.42 -5.96 29.37
C PRO A 678 -16.95 -5.99 29.52
N ASP A 679 -17.67 -4.95 29.07
CA ASP A 679 -19.11 -4.75 29.33
C ASP A 679 -19.99 -5.93 28.83
N TYR A 680 -19.53 -6.67 27.80
CA TYR A 680 -20.26 -7.83 27.29
C TYR A 680 -20.21 -9.06 28.21
N ALA A 681 -19.28 -9.09 29.17
CA ALA A 681 -19.06 -10.24 30.05
C ALA A 681 -20.25 -10.51 30.99
N ASP A 682 -21.06 -9.48 31.25
CA ASP A 682 -22.19 -9.53 32.18
C ASP A 682 -23.55 -9.74 31.48
N LEU A 683 -23.55 -9.88 30.14
CA LEU A 683 -24.77 -10.06 29.35
C LEU A 683 -25.30 -11.50 29.45
N GLY A 684 -26.63 -11.63 29.55
CA GLY A 684 -27.30 -12.91 29.40
C GLY A 684 -27.25 -13.43 27.94
N GLU A 685 -27.44 -14.73 27.73
CA GLU A 685 -27.39 -15.36 26.40
C GLU A 685 -28.32 -14.69 25.36
N SER A 686 -29.54 -14.33 25.79
CA SER A 686 -30.53 -13.68 24.92
C SER A 686 -30.11 -12.26 24.51
N GLU A 687 -29.52 -11.50 25.43
CA GLU A 687 -29.02 -10.14 25.18
C GLU A 687 -27.79 -10.18 24.28
N MET A 688 -26.83 -11.07 24.58
CA MET A 688 -25.65 -11.33 23.74
C MET A 688 -26.07 -11.62 22.29
N ARG A 689 -27.06 -12.50 22.09
CA ARG A 689 -27.57 -12.83 20.76
C ARG A 689 -28.20 -11.63 20.04
N MET A 690 -28.93 -10.78 20.77
CA MET A 690 -29.51 -9.55 20.21
C MET A 690 -28.41 -8.56 19.82
N GLN A 691 -27.40 -8.37 20.67
CA GLN A 691 -26.26 -7.50 20.39
C GLN A 691 -25.50 -7.96 19.15
N GLN A 692 -25.27 -9.27 19.00
CA GLN A 692 -24.62 -9.78 17.79
C GLN A 692 -25.37 -9.46 16.48
N TYR A 693 -26.70 -9.39 16.49
CA TYR A 693 -27.45 -8.96 15.30
C TYR A 693 -27.17 -7.50 14.93
N VAL A 694 -26.93 -6.65 15.93
CA VAL A 694 -26.55 -5.23 15.75
C VAL A 694 -25.09 -5.12 15.29
N LEU A 695 -24.18 -5.93 15.83
CA LEU A 695 -22.74 -5.91 15.50
C LEU A 695 -22.43 -6.37 14.06
N TYR A 696 -23.27 -7.24 13.50
CA TYR A 696 -23.03 -7.91 12.21
C TYR A 696 -24.26 -7.80 11.29
N PRO A 697 -24.66 -6.59 10.87
CA PRO A 697 -25.87 -6.41 10.08
C PRO A 697 -25.77 -7.09 8.71
N GLY A 698 -26.65 -8.08 8.47
CA GLY A 698 -26.67 -8.87 7.23
C GLY A 698 -25.66 -10.02 7.17
N GLU A 699 -24.87 -10.20 8.24
CA GLU A 699 -23.85 -11.22 8.41
C GLU A 699 -24.27 -12.23 9.50
N ALA A 700 -23.64 -13.41 9.52
CA ALA A 700 -23.78 -14.32 10.66
C ALA A 700 -23.16 -13.68 11.92
N GLY A 701 -23.70 -13.97 13.10
CA GLY A 701 -23.06 -13.59 14.37
C GLY A 701 -21.67 -14.24 14.56
N TYR A 702 -20.96 -13.82 15.60
CA TYR A 702 -19.75 -14.48 16.07
C TYR A 702 -20.13 -15.62 17.03
N GLU A 703 -19.81 -16.87 16.67
CA GLU A 703 -20.15 -18.02 17.51
C GLU A 703 -19.23 -18.04 18.74
N ILE A 704 -19.79 -18.00 19.95
CA ILE A 704 -19.01 -18.06 21.19
C ILE A 704 -19.03 -19.49 21.72
N ASN A 705 -17.90 -20.18 21.63
CA ASN A 705 -17.76 -21.57 22.12
C ASN A 705 -16.95 -21.68 23.41
N SER A 706 -16.46 -20.55 23.92
CA SER A 706 -15.65 -20.47 25.15
C SER A 706 -16.48 -19.94 26.32
N GLU A 707 -16.11 -20.30 27.53
CA GLU A 707 -16.67 -19.69 28.74
C GLU A 707 -16.31 -18.20 28.80
N ILE A 708 -17.27 -17.36 29.18
CA ILE A 708 -17.09 -15.93 29.36
C ILE A 708 -16.80 -15.67 30.83
N ILE A 709 -15.70 -14.99 31.13
CA ILE A 709 -15.25 -14.70 32.48
C ILE A 709 -15.84 -13.34 32.92
N PRO A 710 -16.61 -13.28 34.02
CA PRO A 710 -17.22 -12.04 34.50
C PRO A 710 -16.20 -10.91 34.68
N GLY A 711 -16.54 -9.70 34.21
CA GLY A 711 -15.68 -8.52 34.27
C GLY A 711 -14.43 -8.53 33.37
N ILE A 712 -14.20 -9.59 32.59
CA ILE A 712 -13.06 -9.72 31.64
C ILE A 712 -13.56 -10.00 30.23
N GLY A 713 -14.45 -10.96 30.05
CA GLY A 713 -14.90 -11.45 28.75
C GLY A 713 -14.23 -12.76 28.36
N LEU A 714 -13.81 -12.88 27.10
CA LEU A 714 -13.11 -14.06 26.59
C LEU A 714 -11.68 -14.03 27.10
N SER A 715 -11.24 -15.10 27.75
CA SER A 715 -9.88 -15.18 28.32
C SER A 715 -9.46 -16.62 28.52
N VAL A 716 -8.36 -17.02 27.87
CA VAL A 716 -7.78 -18.37 28.04
C VAL A 716 -7.04 -18.50 29.37
N ASP A 717 -6.43 -17.42 29.87
CA ASP A 717 -5.61 -17.47 31.09
C ASP A 717 -6.34 -17.05 32.38
N GLY A 718 -7.61 -16.62 32.26
CA GLY A 718 -8.41 -16.21 33.39
C GLY A 718 -8.16 -14.78 33.88
N VAL A 719 -7.22 -14.05 33.28
CA VAL A 719 -6.72 -12.77 33.79
C VAL A 719 -6.75 -11.67 32.74
N ASN A 720 -6.39 -11.99 31.49
CA ASN A 720 -6.25 -11.02 30.41
C ASN A 720 -7.29 -11.31 29.34
N GLN A 721 -7.97 -10.27 28.87
CA GLN A 721 -8.94 -10.41 27.79
C GLN A 721 -8.25 -10.77 26.46
N ASP A 722 -8.85 -11.70 25.72
CA ASP A 722 -8.53 -12.07 24.36
C ASP A 722 -9.54 -11.48 23.37
N LEU A 723 -9.14 -11.28 22.11
CA LEU A 723 -10.10 -10.99 21.04
C LEU A 723 -10.34 -12.25 20.23
N GLY A 724 -11.41 -12.97 20.59
CA GLY A 724 -11.78 -14.27 20.04
C GLY A 724 -11.67 -15.38 21.08
N GLY A 725 -12.44 -16.44 20.88
CA GLY A 725 -12.45 -17.62 21.74
C GLY A 725 -11.32 -18.59 21.39
N TYR A 726 -11.12 -19.60 22.22
CA TYR A 726 -10.06 -20.59 22.00
C TYR A 726 -10.25 -21.32 20.66
N ASN A 727 -9.22 -21.25 19.80
CA ASN A 727 -9.25 -21.78 18.42
C ASN A 727 -10.37 -21.19 17.53
N GLN A 728 -10.78 -19.96 17.78
CA GLN A 728 -11.78 -19.24 16.97
C GLN A 728 -11.18 -18.03 16.26
N GLU A 729 -11.96 -17.44 15.35
CA GLU A 729 -11.58 -16.24 14.63
C GLU A 729 -11.59 -14.97 15.49
N LEU A 730 -11.00 -13.91 14.95
CA LEU A 730 -11.13 -12.56 15.47
C LEU A 730 -12.57 -12.05 15.26
N PRO A 731 -13.29 -11.60 16.31
CA PRO A 731 -14.65 -11.10 16.15
C PRO A 731 -14.72 -9.73 15.44
N LEU A 732 -13.61 -9.01 15.29
CA LEU A 732 -13.53 -7.72 14.58
C LEU A 732 -13.52 -7.89 13.05
N ARG A 733 -14.59 -8.46 12.48
CA ARG A 733 -14.68 -8.80 11.05
C ARG A 733 -14.59 -7.59 10.12
N GLU A 734 -15.14 -6.45 10.52
CA GLU A 734 -15.05 -5.24 9.72
C GLU A 734 -13.63 -4.67 9.69
N PHE A 735 -12.86 -4.86 10.78
CA PHE A 735 -11.44 -4.52 10.81
C PHE A 735 -10.63 -5.39 9.84
N GLU A 736 -10.91 -6.70 9.78
CA GLU A 736 -10.31 -7.58 8.77
C GLU A 736 -10.60 -7.08 7.33
N LYS A 737 -11.85 -6.72 7.03
CA LYS A 737 -12.22 -6.14 5.73
C LYS A 737 -11.46 -4.84 5.45
N LEU A 738 -11.29 -3.97 6.44
CA LEU A 738 -10.54 -2.71 6.31
C LEU A 738 -9.06 -2.95 6.02
N LEU A 739 -8.42 -3.91 6.69
CA LEU A 739 -7.01 -4.29 6.41
C LEU A 739 -6.85 -4.79 4.97
N TYR A 740 -7.70 -5.73 4.55
CA TYR A 740 -7.67 -6.26 3.18
C TYR A 740 -8.00 -5.20 2.13
N ALA A 741 -8.97 -4.31 2.40
CA ALA A 741 -9.30 -3.17 1.54
C ALA A 741 -8.08 -2.25 1.36
N THR A 742 -7.38 -1.96 2.45
CA THR A 742 -6.20 -1.08 2.45
C THR A 742 -5.08 -1.66 1.59
N VAL A 743 -4.68 -2.91 1.84
CA VAL A 743 -3.58 -3.54 1.09
C VAL A 743 -3.94 -3.85 -0.36
N THR A 744 -5.20 -4.22 -0.63
CA THR A 744 -5.70 -4.42 -2.01
C THR A 744 -5.70 -3.11 -2.78
N LEU A 745 -6.09 -2.00 -2.16
CA LEU A 745 -6.10 -0.70 -2.82
C LEU A 745 -4.66 -0.23 -3.12
N ILE A 746 -3.72 -0.46 -2.21
CA ILE A 746 -2.29 -0.15 -2.42
C ILE A 746 -1.72 -0.95 -3.59
N GLU A 747 -1.83 -2.28 -3.53
CA GLU A 747 -1.27 -3.16 -4.55
C GLU A 747 -2.02 -3.02 -5.88
N GLY A 748 -3.35 -3.00 -5.85
CA GLY A 748 -4.20 -2.87 -7.03
C GLY A 748 -3.95 -1.57 -7.80
N THR A 749 -3.77 -0.45 -7.09
CA THR A 749 -3.38 0.82 -7.72
C THR A 749 -1.99 0.72 -8.36
N THR A 750 -1.02 0.15 -7.65
CA THR A 750 0.34 -0.01 -8.16
C THR A 750 0.38 -0.87 -9.42
N GLN A 751 -0.40 -1.95 -9.47
CA GLN A 751 -0.47 -2.83 -10.64
C GLN A 751 -1.29 -2.21 -11.78
N LEU A 752 -2.36 -1.46 -11.48
CA LEU A 752 -3.11 -0.72 -12.49
C LEU A 752 -2.21 0.32 -13.18
N ASP A 753 -1.39 1.05 -12.43
CA ASP A 753 -0.48 2.02 -13.03
C ASP A 753 0.52 1.36 -13.98
N LYS A 754 1.01 0.16 -13.68
CA LYS A 754 1.88 -0.60 -14.59
C LYS A 754 1.18 -0.92 -15.90
N GLU A 755 -0.06 -1.39 -15.85
CA GLU A 755 -0.85 -1.65 -17.06
C GLU A 755 -1.16 -0.34 -17.82
N PHE A 756 -1.42 0.75 -17.11
CA PHE A 756 -1.63 2.08 -17.71
C PHE A 756 -0.37 2.58 -18.45
N PHE A 757 0.82 2.50 -17.84
CA PHE A 757 2.07 2.90 -18.48
C PHE A 757 2.44 1.99 -19.65
N LYS A 758 2.24 0.69 -19.53
CA LYS A 758 2.40 -0.25 -20.65
C LYS A 758 1.48 0.09 -21.82
N GLN A 759 0.23 0.49 -21.54
CA GLN A 759 -0.69 0.94 -22.57
C GLN A 759 -0.29 2.30 -23.17
N ILE A 760 0.38 3.18 -22.42
CA ILE A 760 0.91 4.45 -22.97
C ILE A 760 1.95 4.12 -24.04
N GLU A 761 2.93 3.28 -23.72
CA GLU A 761 3.99 2.88 -24.66
C GLU A 761 3.40 2.25 -25.93
N GLN A 762 2.40 1.38 -25.77
CA GLN A 762 1.68 0.79 -26.91
C GLN A 762 0.93 1.83 -27.74
N THR A 763 0.26 2.79 -27.10
CA THR A 763 -0.49 3.84 -27.77
C THR A 763 0.44 4.75 -28.57
N GLU A 764 1.60 5.12 -28.00
CA GLU A 764 2.64 5.89 -28.69
C GLU A 764 3.20 5.14 -29.89
N ALA A 765 3.50 3.85 -29.74
CA ALA A 765 3.98 3.02 -30.85
C ALA A 765 2.95 2.93 -31.99
N LEU A 766 1.65 2.83 -31.68
CA LEU A 766 0.57 2.82 -32.67
C LEU A 766 0.39 4.18 -33.37
N ILE A 767 0.51 5.28 -32.63
CA ILE A 767 0.46 6.64 -33.18
C ILE A 767 1.66 6.87 -34.13
N MET A 768 2.83 6.35 -33.82
CA MET A 768 4.03 6.51 -34.65
C MET A 768 4.07 5.60 -35.89
N SER A 769 3.30 4.52 -35.90
CA SER A 769 3.26 3.54 -36.99
C SER A 769 2.09 3.79 -37.96
N ASN A 770 2.11 3.12 -39.13
CA ASN A 770 1.03 3.19 -40.13
C ASN A 770 -0.12 2.21 -39.80
N CYS A 771 -0.61 2.25 -38.56
CA CYS A 771 -1.73 1.43 -38.10
C CYS A 771 -3.09 1.99 -38.58
N SER A 772 -4.14 1.17 -38.43
CA SER A 772 -5.51 1.62 -38.70
C SER A 772 -5.95 2.70 -37.70
N ALA A 773 -6.82 3.62 -38.12
CA ALA A 773 -7.38 4.64 -37.24
C ALA A 773 -8.12 4.00 -36.05
N GLU A 774 -8.90 2.95 -36.32
CA GLU A 774 -9.64 2.18 -35.31
C GLU A 774 -8.73 1.69 -34.18
N ASP A 775 -7.62 1.03 -34.51
CA ASP A 775 -6.71 0.48 -33.50
C ASP A 775 -6.06 1.58 -32.65
N CYS A 776 -5.76 2.74 -33.24
CA CYS A 776 -5.24 3.89 -32.51
C CYS A 776 -6.28 4.44 -31.52
N TYR A 777 -7.52 4.64 -31.98
CA TYR A 777 -8.61 5.14 -31.12
C TYR A 777 -8.95 4.16 -30.00
N GLN A 778 -8.98 2.86 -30.27
CA GLN A 778 -9.17 1.83 -29.25
C GLN A 778 -8.03 1.84 -28.21
N ALA A 779 -6.78 2.06 -28.62
CA ALA A 779 -5.65 2.17 -27.69
C ALA A 779 -5.82 3.36 -26.72
N ALA A 780 -6.25 4.53 -27.21
CA ALA A 780 -6.56 5.67 -26.35
C ALA A 780 -7.77 5.42 -25.44
N ALA A 781 -8.80 4.71 -25.92
CA ALA A 781 -9.95 4.35 -25.10
C ALA A 781 -9.59 3.38 -23.97
N LYS A 782 -8.69 2.41 -24.21
CA LYS A 782 -8.13 1.53 -23.17
C LYS A 782 -7.37 2.30 -22.09
N LEU A 783 -6.61 3.34 -22.47
CA LEU A 783 -5.96 4.22 -21.49
C LEU A 783 -6.99 4.86 -20.55
N LEU A 784 -8.13 5.28 -21.08
CA LEU A 784 -9.19 5.87 -20.27
C LEU A 784 -9.74 4.87 -19.24
N ASP A 785 -9.92 3.60 -19.64
CA ASP A 785 -10.38 2.53 -18.75
C ASP A 785 -9.36 2.15 -17.68
N MET A 786 -8.06 2.22 -17.99
CA MET A 786 -6.98 1.92 -17.05
C MET A 786 -6.53 3.11 -16.19
N ALA A 787 -7.16 4.28 -16.33
CA ALA A 787 -6.92 5.40 -15.44
C ALA A 787 -7.40 5.05 -14.02
N ARG A 788 -6.66 5.50 -12.99
CA ARG A 788 -7.06 5.32 -11.60
C ARG A 788 -8.50 5.87 -11.37
N PRO A 789 -9.26 5.25 -10.45
CA PRO A 789 -10.59 5.74 -10.07
C PRO A 789 -10.58 7.23 -9.72
N GLU A 790 -11.55 7.97 -10.28
CA GLU A 790 -11.72 9.41 -10.11
C GLU A 790 -10.45 10.27 -10.37
N CYS A 791 -9.52 9.78 -11.19
CA CYS A 791 -8.23 10.41 -11.43
C CYS A 791 -8.22 11.29 -12.68
N HIS A 792 -8.56 12.57 -12.49
CA HIS A 792 -8.78 13.48 -13.62
C HIS A 792 -7.55 13.73 -14.49
N PHE A 793 -6.33 13.75 -13.94
CA PHE A 793 -5.14 14.04 -14.73
C PHE A 793 -4.77 12.86 -15.67
N GLN A 794 -4.95 11.60 -15.26
CA GLN A 794 -4.76 10.43 -16.13
C GLN A 794 -5.80 10.42 -17.26
N LYS A 795 -7.07 10.69 -16.93
CA LYS A 795 -8.14 10.81 -17.95
C LYS A 795 -7.86 11.95 -18.93
N ARG A 796 -7.28 13.06 -18.47
CA ARG A 796 -6.84 14.18 -19.32
C ARG A 796 -5.66 13.79 -20.23
N LEU A 797 -4.74 12.97 -19.75
CA LEU A 797 -3.65 12.46 -20.58
C LEU A 797 -4.20 11.57 -21.71
N ALA A 798 -5.12 10.66 -21.40
CA ALA A 798 -5.81 9.85 -22.41
C ALA A 798 -6.54 10.72 -23.45
N LEU A 799 -7.23 11.78 -23.01
CA LEU A 799 -7.86 12.76 -23.91
C LEU A 799 -6.85 13.44 -24.84
N SER A 800 -5.64 13.76 -24.34
CA SER A 800 -4.59 14.35 -25.18
C SER A 800 -4.13 13.43 -26.30
N TYR A 801 -3.94 12.13 -26.03
CA TYR A 801 -3.60 11.15 -27.08
C TYR A 801 -4.73 10.99 -28.08
N TYR A 802 -5.98 10.97 -27.60
CA TYR A 802 -7.14 10.88 -28.46
C TYR A 802 -7.26 12.06 -29.44
N GLU A 803 -7.01 13.30 -28.98
CA GLU A 803 -6.99 14.48 -29.86
C GLU A 803 -5.82 14.47 -30.86
N GLU A 804 -4.66 13.93 -30.47
CA GLU A 804 -3.54 13.71 -31.39
C GLU A 804 -3.88 12.71 -32.50
N ILE A 805 -4.57 11.61 -32.15
CA ILE A 805 -5.04 10.61 -33.12
C ILE A 805 -6.06 11.23 -34.08
N LYS A 806 -6.97 12.08 -33.59
CA LYS A 806 -7.90 12.85 -34.45
C LYS A 806 -7.18 13.69 -35.49
N LEU A 807 -6.13 14.39 -35.10
CA LEU A 807 -5.33 15.19 -36.02
C LEU A 807 -4.63 14.33 -37.08
N LYS A 808 -4.19 13.13 -36.71
CA LYS A 808 -3.59 12.16 -37.65
C LYS A 808 -4.62 11.56 -38.61
N TYR A 809 -5.84 11.31 -38.16
CA TYR A 809 -6.92 10.69 -38.94
C TYR A 809 -8.19 11.56 -39.00
N PRO A 810 -8.15 12.74 -39.64
CA PRO A 810 -9.22 13.75 -39.57
C PRO A 810 -10.53 13.31 -40.25
N SER A 811 -10.49 12.30 -41.11
CA SER A 811 -11.65 11.76 -41.83
C SER A 811 -12.25 10.50 -41.19
N SER A 812 -11.67 10.00 -40.10
CA SER A 812 -12.19 8.83 -39.38
C SER A 812 -13.26 9.28 -38.38
N LEU A 813 -14.42 8.61 -38.40
CA LEU A 813 -15.53 8.85 -37.47
C LEU A 813 -15.60 7.71 -36.46
N GLN A 814 -15.52 8.02 -35.17
CA GLN A 814 -15.59 7.06 -34.06
C GLN A 814 -16.66 7.46 -33.05
N THR A 815 -17.91 7.51 -33.50
CA THR A 815 -19.02 8.17 -32.78
C THR A 815 -19.21 7.73 -31.32
N ASP A 816 -18.92 6.47 -31.00
CA ASP A 816 -19.05 5.98 -29.62
C ASP A 816 -17.85 6.40 -28.76
N ILE A 817 -16.62 6.30 -29.28
CA ILE A 817 -15.40 6.76 -28.60
C ILE A 817 -15.44 8.29 -28.42
N ASP A 818 -15.95 9.02 -29.41
CA ASP A 818 -16.12 10.47 -29.36
C ASP A 818 -16.96 10.91 -28.16
N LYS A 819 -18.08 10.21 -27.90
CA LYS A 819 -18.94 10.49 -26.74
C LYS A 819 -18.25 10.24 -25.40
N ARG A 820 -17.39 9.21 -25.31
CA ARG A 820 -16.63 8.92 -24.09
C ARG A 820 -15.69 10.08 -23.74
N PHE A 821 -14.95 10.57 -24.73
CA PHE A 821 -14.02 11.68 -24.53
C PHE A 821 -14.72 13.03 -24.35
N GLU A 822 -15.89 13.25 -24.97
CA GLU A 822 -16.73 14.42 -24.70
C GLU A 822 -17.16 14.50 -23.22
N LYS A 823 -17.50 13.35 -22.59
CA LYS A 823 -17.79 13.30 -21.14
C LYS A 823 -16.57 13.75 -20.32
N VAL A 824 -15.37 13.32 -20.69
CA VAL A 824 -14.11 13.70 -20.01
C VAL A 824 -13.83 15.20 -20.18
N GLU A 825 -14.02 15.73 -21.38
CA GLU A 825 -13.83 17.14 -21.70
C GLU A 825 -14.80 18.04 -20.91
N LYS A 826 -16.10 17.69 -20.90
CA LYS A 826 -17.12 18.40 -20.11
C LYS A 826 -16.77 18.42 -18.63
N HIS A 827 -16.36 17.28 -18.08
CA HIS A 827 -15.95 17.20 -16.68
C HIS A 827 -14.73 18.09 -16.39
N PHE A 828 -13.75 18.12 -17.29
CA PHE A 828 -12.58 18.98 -17.15
C PHE A 828 -12.92 20.48 -17.22
N ALA A 829 -13.82 20.87 -18.13
CA ALA A 829 -14.33 22.23 -18.22
C ALA A 829 -15.02 22.65 -16.91
N VAL A 830 -15.88 21.79 -16.35
CA VAL A 830 -16.54 22.02 -15.05
C VAL A 830 -15.53 22.21 -13.93
N LYS A 831 -14.50 21.36 -13.83
CA LYS A 831 -13.45 21.48 -12.79
C LYS A 831 -12.66 22.77 -12.94
N THR A 832 -12.33 23.18 -14.16
CA THR A 832 -11.62 24.44 -14.43
C THR A 832 -12.46 25.65 -13.99
N ILE A 833 -13.75 25.65 -14.31
CA ILE A 833 -14.69 26.70 -13.87
C ILE A 833 -14.80 26.74 -12.34
N GLN A 834 -14.91 25.58 -11.68
CA GLN A 834 -14.97 25.49 -10.21
C GLN A 834 -13.71 26.04 -9.54
N SER A 835 -12.53 25.67 -10.05
CA SER A 835 -11.26 26.19 -9.54
C SER A 835 -11.12 27.70 -9.72
N PHE A 836 -11.49 28.22 -10.90
CA PHE A 836 -11.54 29.65 -11.15
C PHE A 836 -12.47 30.37 -10.17
N TRP A 837 -13.68 29.84 -9.97
CA TRP A 837 -14.68 30.46 -9.08
C TRP A 837 -14.24 30.49 -7.62
N ARG A 838 -13.66 29.39 -7.11
CA ARG A 838 -13.11 29.35 -5.75
C ARG A 838 -12.00 30.39 -5.56
N ASN A 839 -11.06 30.47 -6.49
CA ASN A 839 -9.98 31.46 -6.43
C ASN A 839 -10.53 32.89 -6.50
N TYR A 840 -11.51 33.14 -7.37
CA TYR A 840 -12.18 34.43 -7.47
C TYR A 840 -12.89 34.82 -6.16
N GLN A 841 -13.60 33.89 -5.52
CA GLN A 841 -14.23 34.12 -4.22
C GLN A 841 -13.19 34.46 -3.14
N THR A 842 -12.11 33.70 -3.04
CA THR A 842 -11.01 33.96 -2.09
C THR A 842 -10.38 35.34 -2.32
N HIS A 843 -10.14 35.73 -3.58
CA HIS A 843 -9.62 37.05 -3.92
C HIS A 843 -10.61 38.17 -3.61
N LYS A 844 -11.91 37.97 -3.82
CA LYS A 844 -12.94 38.96 -3.51
C LYS A 844 -13.05 39.19 -1.99
N THR A 845 -12.95 38.13 -1.18
CA THR A 845 -12.95 38.24 0.29
C THR A 845 -11.71 38.97 0.80
N LEU A 846 -10.52 38.71 0.23
CA LEU A 846 -9.29 39.43 0.56
C LEU A 846 -9.35 40.92 0.16
N GLY A 847 -9.93 41.23 -1.01
CA GLY A 847 -10.12 42.61 -1.47
C GLY A 847 -11.20 43.40 -0.71
N SER A 848 -12.12 42.73 -0.02
CA SER A 848 -13.09 43.38 0.87
C SER A 848 -12.56 43.67 2.27
N GLU A 849 -11.47 43.03 2.71
CA GLU A 849 -10.81 43.34 3.99
C GLU A 849 -9.87 44.57 3.90
N GLU A 850 -9.38 44.92 2.70
CA GLU A 850 -8.60 46.16 2.47
C GLU A 850 -9.45 47.45 2.39
N HIS A 851 -10.78 47.35 2.55
CA HIS A 851 -11.71 48.49 2.54
C HIS A 851 -12.55 48.63 3.82
N ALA A 852 -12.06 48.10 4.95
CA ALA A 852 -12.58 48.53 6.25
C ALA A 852 -12.09 49.96 6.55
N PRO A 853 -12.98 50.96 6.75
CA PRO A 853 -12.55 52.30 7.13
C PRO A 853 -11.89 52.26 8.52
N SER A 854 -10.77 52.96 8.67
CA SER A 854 -10.03 53.06 9.93
C SER A 854 -10.90 53.60 11.06
N PRO A 855 -10.77 53.10 12.30
CA PRO A 855 -11.50 53.65 13.43
C PRO A 855 -10.85 54.97 13.85
N GLY A 856 -11.46 56.08 13.48
CA GLY A 856 -11.02 57.41 13.87
C GLY A 856 -11.83 58.51 13.21
N ASP A 857 -13.03 58.77 13.74
CA ASP A 857 -13.57 60.12 14.04
C ASP A 857 -15.09 60.11 14.27
N SER A 858 -15.55 61.06 15.10
CA SER A 858 -16.90 61.36 15.62
C SER A 858 -17.26 60.64 16.94
N ILE A 859 -17.09 61.26 18.12
CA ILE A 859 -17.84 62.38 18.71
C ILE A 859 -19.35 62.09 18.84
N VAL A 860 -19.72 61.65 20.05
CA VAL A 860 -20.88 62.00 20.88
C VAL A 860 -22.14 62.53 20.15
N GLN A 861 -23.26 61.80 20.24
CA GLN A 861 -24.53 62.35 20.74
C GLN A 861 -25.64 61.30 21.01
N LYS A 862 -26.03 61.25 22.29
CA LYS A 862 -27.37 61.06 22.89
C LYS A 862 -28.43 60.22 22.14
N HIS A 863 -28.77 59.10 22.76
CA HIS A 863 -30.11 58.51 22.71
C HIS A 863 -31.17 59.45 23.30
N PRO A 864 -32.38 59.48 22.73
CA PRO A 864 -33.61 59.49 23.49
C PRO A 864 -34.36 58.15 23.38
N LEU A 865 -35.05 57.85 24.47
CA LEU A 865 -35.85 56.67 24.77
C LEU A 865 -37.14 56.54 23.93
N THR A 866 -37.59 55.26 23.85
CA THR A 866 -38.99 54.76 23.77
C THR A 866 -39.77 54.98 22.47
N ALA A 867 -40.59 54.03 22.01
CA ALA A 867 -41.35 52.98 22.72
C ALA A 867 -41.15 51.56 22.17
#